data_AF-A0A935TYY4-F1
#
_entry.id   AF-A0A935TYY4-F1
#
_cell.length_a   1.000
_cell.length_b   1.000
_cell.length_c   1.000
_cell.angle_alpha   90.00
_cell.angle_beta   90.00
_cell.angle_gamma   90.00
#
_symmetry.space_group_name_H-M   'P 1'
#
loop_
_entity.id
_entity.type
_entity.pdbx_description
1 polymer ?
#
loop_
_entity_poly.entity_id
_entity_poly.type
_entity_poly.pdbx_seq_one_letter_code
_entity_poly.pdbx_strand_id
1 'polypeptide(L)'
;MGPLSGALSAGCGDNDQPPPVEPGKSEHKTIVCERLPAQGADLCTVTPGGASKLLKGTVLTPDTAYIGGRVSIDAAGIIQCVGCDCADDTATTVTCPGGVISPGLINTHDHITFAQNSPVRDTGERYEHRHDWRSGLRGHTEVPVPGSASADAIRWGELRFIFGGGTSTNGSGGQAGLLRNLDRSTLHEGLTQTAIHYQTFPLGDSGQSTQRRVTCNYGVGDTTADITRDEAYTPHVAEGIDQVSRNEFLCTTSDDQDKIAPGVSTDLFLPQTAAIHGTGLLAADFALMAQRNSALIWSPRTNVALYGDTAQVPTAARLGVQIALGTDWIATGSTNMLRELKCASDLSQNYYDGFFSDLDLWRMATVNAAASVAMDDAIGVLDVGRTADISIFDGRERRPLRAIIDAAPKEVALVMRGGKALYGDHNLIAGLRPTGCDAFEMCGAFKQVCLQDEIGKSWGQLTASVGNIYPAFYCGAPANEPTCKPSRPKAVNGSTVYTGDRSDADPDGDGLTGTADNCPRVFNPIRPLDNGKQADADADSLGDPCDPCPLTANATECVAYDPKDRDADGRPDASDNCPAIGNANQVDADADGKGDACDDCAMSANPGAAACPSTIYGVKNGTIPMDAQVLITNALVTGKGANGFFIQVKETDAGYSGPNFSGLFVFTTNAPYLAAAVVGGRVTLEGQLTNFFGQLEITNLVSMTRVGATTEAAPAPTTATIDELRFGGARGTQLESVIVRTGSSTVTAFNTGAGEFTATQAALSIVVDDFLFTNPFLPGVDQSYTTLTGILAFRNNANKLEPRDQADLSPTARLVSFSPGTAFIRNGQTAAATIPTPVSVRLTMPVQTDTVVAITSSDTNALTVVDGAVTIPAGQTSAAVLLNALAPAAAVTLTATLGTQTFTAAVRVLDAAEVATTVTMTPASVTISPGGTATFTVSVDLPASAGGAVVTLAQTPADAGTLPASVTIAENQTSATFSFVDARTTTTATLTATFAASTDTSALQMVATPAGLIINEVEYDNVGTDTAEYIEIYNGTSAPIDLANVAVVLVNGNGNVQYERYPLASAGALPAGGYLVVGPAGLPIAPGAILVTPTQWKAQDNIQNGAPDGVALVIVPPGTPTLLDALSYEGSITAATLPDFTATVNLVEGTALAVTTADSQTVLGSLCRVPNGSDSNNAITDWKFSTTPTPGAANVP
;
A
#
# COMPACT_ATOMS: atom_id res chain seq x y z
N MET A 1 -63.60 -34.30 -34.47
CA MET A 1 -64.51 -33.35 -35.12
C MET A 1 -65.07 -32.41 -34.05
N GLY A 2 -64.93 -31.10 -34.26
CA GLY A 2 -65.83 -30.08 -33.71
C GLY A 2 -65.57 -29.59 -32.26
N PRO A 3 -65.60 -28.26 -32.00
CA PRO A 3 -65.12 -27.59 -30.77
C PRO A 3 -66.28 -27.12 -29.86
N LEU A 4 -66.00 -26.38 -28.75
CA LEU A 4 -66.84 -25.40 -28.00
C LEU A 4 -66.14 -25.11 -26.64
N SER A 5 -65.44 -23.99 -26.41
CA SER A 5 -65.90 -22.65 -25.95
C SER A 5 -66.92 -22.62 -24.79
N GLY A 6 -66.56 -21.98 -23.66
CA GLY A 6 -67.54 -21.51 -22.67
C GLY A 6 -67.04 -21.18 -21.25
N ALA A 7 -66.69 -19.91 -21.02
CA ALA A 7 -66.84 -19.10 -19.80
C ALA A 7 -66.17 -19.53 -18.46
N LEU A 8 -65.08 -18.83 -18.11
CA LEU A 8 -64.59 -18.63 -16.73
C LEU A 8 -65.17 -17.32 -16.18
N SER A 9 -65.91 -17.40 -15.09
CA SER A 9 -66.40 -16.28 -14.28
C SER A 9 -66.59 -16.75 -12.83
N ALA A 10 -65.88 -16.05 -11.93
CA ALA A 10 -66.06 -15.96 -10.47
C ALA A 10 -65.70 -17.15 -9.56
N GLY A 11 -64.80 -16.87 -8.61
CA GLY A 11 -64.81 -17.45 -7.26
C GLY A 11 -63.49 -18.10 -6.83
N CYS A 12 -62.56 -17.33 -6.24
CA CYS A 12 -61.63 -17.92 -5.28
C CYS A 12 -62.46 -18.33 -4.05
N GLY A 13 -62.62 -19.63 -3.84
CA GLY A 13 -63.32 -20.18 -2.68
C GLY A 13 -62.46 -20.11 -1.43
N ASP A 14 -63.09 -19.71 -0.32
CA ASP A 14 -62.59 -19.63 1.06
C ASP A 14 -62.25 -21.00 1.71
N ASN A 15 -61.67 -21.96 0.97
CA ASN A 15 -61.45 -23.32 1.51
C ASN A 15 -60.01 -23.66 1.91
N ASP A 16 -59.05 -22.74 1.82
CA ASP A 16 -57.77 -22.88 2.52
C ASP A 16 -57.84 -22.10 3.85
N GLN A 17 -58.42 -22.74 4.87
CA GLN A 17 -58.14 -22.34 6.25
C GLN A 17 -56.61 -22.31 6.43
N PRO A 18 -56.03 -21.24 7.00
CA PRO A 18 -54.60 -21.21 7.26
C PRO A 18 -54.23 -22.42 8.13
N PRO A 19 -53.09 -23.09 7.89
CA PRO A 19 -52.55 -23.96 8.93
C PRO A 19 -52.44 -23.12 10.20
N PRO A 20 -52.81 -23.67 11.38
CA PRO A 20 -52.72 -22.92 12.63
C PRO A 20 -51.30 -22.37 12.78
N VAL A 21 -51.22 -21.06 13.07
CA VAL A 21 -49.96 -20.36 13.34
C VAL A 21 -49.28 -21.06 14.52
N GLU A 22 -48.05 -21.52 14.33
CA GLU A 22 -47.24 -21.98 15.45
C GLU A 22 -47.01 -20.82 16.41
N PRO A 23 -47.15 -21.02 17.75
CA PRO A 23 -46.88 -19.99 18.72
C PRO A 23 -45.47 -19.40 18.52
N GLY A 24 -45.36 -18.08 18.28
CA GLY A 24 -44.08 -17.36 18.16
C GLY A 24 -43.72 -16.83 16.77
N LYS A 25 -44.39 -17.24 15.69
CA LYS A 25 -44.14 -16.66 14.34
C LYS A 25 -45.01 -15.42 14.09
N SER A 26 -44.39 -14.28 13.80
CA SER A 26 -45.10 -13.01 13.57
C SER A 26 -45.87 -13.03 12.24
N GLU A 27 -47.19 -12.75 12.29
CA GLU A 27 -47.98 -12.54 11.08
C GLU A 27 -47.60 -11.21 10.40
N HIS A 28 -47.51 -11.21 9.06
CA HIS A 28 -47.36 -9.96 8.30
C HIS A 28 -48.69 -9.19 8.34
N LYS A 29 -48.75 -8.12 9.13
CA LYS A 29 -49.98 -7.37 9.37
C LYS A 29 -50.55 -6.87 8.04
N THR A 30 -51.81 -7.17 7.77
CA THR A 30 -52.47 -6.70 6.54
C THR A 30 -53.35 -5.50 6.82
N ILE A 31 -53.13 -4.40 6.09
CA ILE A 31 -53.98 -3.19 6.11
C ILE A 31 -54.57 -3.00 4.72
N VAL A 32 -55.90 -2.90 4.62
CA VAL A 32 -56.58 -2.62 3.36
C VAL A 32 -56.84 -1.11 3.25
N CYS A 33 -56.06 -0.44 2.41
CA CYS A 33 -56.22 0.99 2.13
C CYS A 33 -57.36 1.23 1.16
N GLU A 34 -57.34 0.54 0.02
CA GLU A 34 -58.40 0.56 -0.99
C GLU A 34 -58.37 -0.71 -1.84
N ARG A 35 -59.48 -1.02 -2.52
CA ARG A 35 -59.48 -2.04 -3.57
C ARG A 35 -59.31 -1.35 -4.93
N LEU A 36 -58.11 -1.47 -5.48
CA LEU A 36 -57.80 -0.95 -6.80
C LEU A 36 -58.59 -1.72 -7.89
N PRO A 37 -59.21 -1.02 -8.86
CA PRO A 37 -59.97 -1.69 -9.93
C PRO A 37 -59.03 -2.44 -10.87
N ALA A 38 -59.41 -3.66 -11.27
CA ALA A 38 -58.63 -4.48 -12.21
C ALA A 38 -58.44 -3.76 -13.57
N GLN A 39 -57.22 -3.82 -14.12
CA GLN A 39 -56.82 -3.10 -15.32
C GLN A 39 -56.70 -4.03 -16.54
N GLY A 40 -57.83 -4.56 -17.03
CA GLY A 40 -57.82 -5.40 -18.24
C GLY A 40 -56.81 -6.57 -18.18
N ALA A 41 -55.98 -6.73 -19.22
CA ALA A 41 -54.96 -7.78 -19.28
C ALA A 41 -53.61 -7.40 -18.65
N ASP A 42 -53.27 -6.11 -18.64
CA ASP A 42 -52.00 -5.59 -18.13
C ASP A 42 -52.00 -5.57 -16.58
N LEU A 43 -50.86 -5.89 -15.96
CA LEU A 43 -50.75 -5.85 -14.50
C LEU A 43 -50.79 -4.41 -13.97
N CYS A 44 -50.13 -3.50 -14.69
CA CYS A 44 -49.89 -2.13 -14.29
C CYS A 44 -50.25 -1.15 -15.42
N THR A 45 -50.77 0.01 -15.05
CA THR A 45 -51.02 1.13 -15.96
C THR A 45 -50.26 2.38 -15.51
N VAL A 46 -49.71 3.14 -16.46
CA VAL A 46 -49.03 4.41 -16.20
C VAL A 46 -49.93 5.58 -16.58
N THR A 47 -50.14 6.50 -15.63
CA THR A 47 -50.72 7.81 -15.90
C THR A 47 -49.60 8.84 -15.87
N PRO A 48 -49.22 9.44 -17.01
CA PRO A 48 -48.14 10.42 -17.06
C PRO A 48 -48.39 11.63 -16.16
N GLY A 49 -47.32 12.11 -15.52
CA GLY A 49 -47.32 13.32 -14.69
C GLY A 49 -45.95 14.01 -14.73
N GLY A 50 -45.52 14.54 -13.60
CA GLY A 50 -44.21 15.15 -13.37
C GLY A 50 -43.10 14.13 -13.13
N ALA A 51 -41.94 14.62 -12.68
CA ALA A 51 -40.74 13.83 -12.45
C ALA A 51 -40.87 12.87 -11.25
N SER A 52 -41.61 13.28 -10.21
CA SER A 52 -42.00 12.44 -9.07
C SER A 52 -42.86 11.26 -9.53
N LYS A 53 -42.87 10.18 -8.74
CA LYS A 53 -43.63 8.96 -9.01
C LYS A 53 -44.54 8.60 -7.85
N LEU A 54 -45.71 8.06 -8.16
CA LEU A 54 -46.64 7.49 -7.19
C LEU A 54 -46.97 6.06 -7.59
N LEU A 55 -46.47 5.09 -6.86
CA LEU A 55 -46.74 3.67 -7.09
C LEU A 55 -47.95 3.25 -6.24
N LYS A 56 -48.90 2.52 -6.81
CA LYS A 56 -50.10 2.01 -6.13
C LYS A 56 -50.24 0.51 -6.36
N GLY A 57 -50.42 -0.27 -5.29
CA GLY A 57 -50.51 -1.73 -5.37
C GLY A 57 -50.59 -2.36 -3.98
N THR A 58 -50.14 -3.60 -3.83
CA THR A 58 -49.88 -4.17 -2.49
C THR A 58 -48.47 -3.79 -2.06
N VAL A 59 -48.32 -2.85 -1.13
CA VAL A 59 -47.02 -2.34 -0.68
C VAL A 59 -46.53 -3.12 0.54
N LEU A 60 -45.32 -3.67 0.47
CA LEU A 60 -44.71 -4.42 1.57
C LEU A 60 -43.71 -3.56 2.33
N THR A 61 -43.93 -3.45 3.63
CA THR A 61 -42.99 -2.94 4.63
C THR A 61 -42.61 -4.08 5.60
N PRO A 62 -41.56 -3.95 6.43
CA PRO A 62 -41.08 -5.04 7.27
C PRO A 62 -42.19 -5.70 8.10
N ASP A 63 -43.14 -4.91 8.60
CA ASP A 63 -44.19 -5.41 9.49
C ASP A 63 -45.60 -5.38 8.88
N THR A 64 -45.81 -4.66 7.77
CA THR A 64 -47.16 -4.45 7.21
C THR A 64 -47.22 -4.60 5.69
N ALA A 65 -48.24 -5.32 5.22
CA ALA A 65 -48.70 -5.33 3.83
C ALA A 65 -49.91 -4.39 3.66
N TYR A 66 -49.74 -3.33 2.86
CA TYR A 66 -50.80 -2.37 2.54
C TYR A 66 -51.48 -2.72 1.22
N ILE A 67 -52.67 -3.32 1.25
CA ILE A 67 -53.47 -3.64 0.07
C ILE A 67 -54.08 -2.36 -0.50
N GLY A 68 -53.74 -2.02 -1.75
CA GLY A 68 -54.03 -0.71 -2.32
C GLY A 68 -53.20 0.41 -1.69
N GLY A 69 -52.09 0.05 -1.04
CA GLY A 69 -51.11 0.98 -0.50
C GLY A 69 -50.38 1.75 -1.59
N ARG A 70 -49.63 2.77 -1.15
CA ARG A 70 -49.00 3.76 -2.01
C ARG A 70 -47.57 4.05 -1.56
N VAL A 71 -46.70 4.31 -2.54
CA VAL A 71 -45.32 4.80 -2.33
C VAL A 71 -45.12 6.04 -3.19
N SER A 72 -44.83 7.18 -2.57
CA SER A 72 -44.45 8.41 -3.28
C SER A 72 -42.93 8.55 -3.31
N ILE A 73 -42.40 8.91 -4.47
CA ILE A 73 -40.97 9.02 -4.75
C ILE A 73 -40.76 10.38 -5.42
N ASP A 74 -39.80 11.16 -4.95
CA ASP A 74 -39.48 12.45 -5.57
C ASP A 74 -38.67 12.30 -6.87
N ALA A 75 -38.31 13.44 -7.47
CA ALA A 75 -37.53 13.47 -8.70
C ALA A 75 -36.07 13.01 -8.52
N ALA A 76 -35.54 13.00 -7.29
CA ALA A 76 -34.19 12.54 -6.96
C ALA A 76 -34.16 11.02 -6.71
N GLY A 77 -35.32 10.37 -6.64
CA GLY A 77 -35.42 8.94 -6.37
C GLY A 77 -35.46 8.61 -4.89
N ILE A 78 -35.82 9.56 -4.02
CA ILE A 78 -35.99 9.35 -2.58
C ILE A 78 -37.47 9.15 -2.26
N ILE A 79 -37.75 8.17 -1.39
CA ILE A 79 -39.09 7.85 -0.92
C ILE A 79 -39.57 8.97 0.02
N GLN A 80 -40.73 9.54 -0.29
CA GLN A 80 -41.32 10.65 0.45
C GLN A 80 -42.50 10.22 1.34
N CYS A 81 -43.16 9.11 0.99
CA CYS A 81 -44.28 8.57 1.75
C CYS A 81 -44.51 7.10 1.43
N VAL A 82 -44.88 6.30 2.44
CA VAL A 82 -45.32 4.91 2.31
C VAL A 82 -46.56 4.68 3.16
N GLY A 83 -47.58 4.01 2.60
CA GLY A 83 -48.79 3.62 3.34
C GLY A 83 -50.10 3.92 2.60
N CYS A 84 -51.20 4.08 3.34
CA CYS A 84 -52.52 4.31 2.73
C CYS A 84 -52.70 5.74 2.20
N ASP A 85 -52.12 6.73 2.87
CA ASP A 85 -52.52 8.14 2.69
C ASP A 85 -51.54 8.95 1.82
N CYS A 86 -50.62 8.29 1.11
CA CYS A 86 -49.72 8.99 0.20
C CYS A 86 -50.48 9.55 -1.01
N ALA A 87 -50.36 10.85 -1.25
CA ALA A 87 -50.97 11.53 -2.38
C ALA A 87 -49.95 12.44 -3.06
N ASP A 88 -49.93 12.40 -4.39
CA ASP A 88 -49.24 13.35 -5.24
C ASP A 88 -49.98 13.41 -6.58
N ASP A 89 -50.86 14.39 -6.72
CA ASP A 89 -51.68 14.58 -7.93
C ASP A 89 -50.85 15.05 -9.14
N THR A 90 -49.59 15.43 -8.91
CA THR A 90 -48.68 15.88 -9.96
C THR A 90 -47.71 14.78 -10.39
N ALA A 91 -47.56 13.69 -9.65
CA ALA A 91 -46.64 12.60 -9.97
C ALA A 91 -47.06 11.77 -11.19
N THR A 92 -46.08 11.21 -11.88
CA THR A 92 -46.32 10.07 -12.78
C THR A 92 -46.80 8.88 -11.95
N THR A 93 -48.04 8.46 -12.15
CA THR A 93 -48.67 7.43 -11.32
C THR A 93 -48.60 6.06 -11.99
N VAL A 94 -48.09 5.06 -11.28
CA VAL A 94 -48.13 3.65 -11.67
C VAL A 94 -49.16 2.94 -10.80
N THR A 95 -50.21 2.41 -11.40
CA THR A 95 -51.25 1.67 -10.68
C THR A 95 -51.21 0.19 -11.07
N CYS A 96 -50.93 -0.68 -10.11
CA CYS A 96 -50.81 -2.12 -10.27
C CYS A 96 -51.78 -2.84 -9.30
N PRO A 97 -53.07 -3.01 -9.66
CA PRO A 97 -54.07 -3.58 -8.73
C PRO A 97 -53.74 -4.98 -8.20
N GLY A 98 -53.10 -5.80 -9.03
CA GLY A 98 -52.61 -7.13 -8.66
C GLY A 98 -51.09 -7.18 -8.45
N GLY A 99 -50.40 -6.04 -8.45
CA GLY A 99 -48.96 -5.98 -8.28
C GLY A 99 -48.55 -5.91 -6.81
N VAL A 100 -47.48 -6.62 -6.46
CA VAL A 100 -46.85 -6.58 -5.14
C VAL A 100 -45.59 -5.72 -5.24
N ILE A 101 -45.57 -4.61 -4.50
CA ILE A 101 -44.50 -3.62 -4.47
C ILE A 101 -43.61 -3.92 -3.26
N SER A 102 -42.37 -4.28 -3.52
CA SER A 102 -41.36 -4.67 -2.54
C SER A 102 -40.13 -3.75 -2.67
N PRO A 103 -39.31 -3.58 -1.61
CA PRO A 103 -37.91 -3.21 -1.81
C PRO A 103 -37.29 -4.13 -2.88
N GLY A 104 -36.35 -3.58 -3.65
CA GLY A 104 -35.50 -4.37 -4.54
C GLY A 104 -34.79 -5.47 -3.73
N LEU A 105 -34.64 -6.65 -4.33
CA LEU A 105 -33.95 -7.76 -3.66
C LEU A 105 -32.45 -7.45 -3.62
N ILE A 106 -31.81 -7.79 -2.50
CA ILE A 106 -30.38 -7.60 -2.28
C ILE A 106 -29.73 -8.98 -2.24
N ASN A 107 -28.73 -9.17 -3.10
CA ASN A 107 -27.88 -10.35 -3.07
C ASN A 107 -26.65 -10.07 -2.20
N THR A 108 -26.60 -10.61 -0.99
CA THR A 108 -25.52 -10.26 -0.04
C THR A 108 -24.19 -10.96 -0.33
N HIS A 109 -24.16 -11.89 -1.28
CA HIS A 109 -22.93 -12.54 -1.68
C HIS A 109 -23.00 -13.09 -3.11
N ASP A 110 -22.08 -12.63 -3.97
CA ASP A 110 -21.79 -13.25 -5.27
C ASP A 110 -20.29 -13.18 -5.67
N HIS A 111 -19.85 -13.99 -6.63
CA HIS A 111 -18.59 -13.86 -7.36
C HIS A 111 -18.85 -13.48 -8.82
N ILE A 112 -19.34 -12.25 -9.01
CA ILE A 112 -19.84 -11.78 -10.32
C ILE A 112 -18.75 -11.78 -11.42
N THR A 113 -17.47 -11.76 -11.03
CA THR A 113 -16.30 -11.92 -11.93
C THR A 113 -16.18 -13.31 -12.58
N PHE A 114 -17.07 -14.24 -12.23
CA PHE A 114 -17.21 -15.57 -12.82
C PHE A 114 -18.49 -15.70 -13.68
N ALA A 115 -19.22 -14.61 -13.95
CA ALA A 115 -20.52 -14.61 -14.61
C ALA A 115 -20.53 -15.19 -16.05
N GLN A 116 -19.37 -15.30 -16.72
CA GLN A 116 -19.22 -15.91 -18.04
C GLN A 116 -19.39 -17.43 -18.05
N ASN A 117 -19.31 -18.07 -16.87
CA ASN A 117 -19.37 -19.50 -16.74
C ASN A 117 -20.82 -20.03 -16.72
N SER A 118 -20.95 -21.35 -16.73
CA SER A 118 -22.21 -22.07 -16.55
C SER A 118 -22.12 -22.97 -15.31
N PRO A 119 -23.26 -23.37 -14.72
CA PRO A 119 -23.26 -24.37 -13.65
C PRO A 119 -22.49 -25.62 -14.04
N VAL A 120 -21.68 -26.11 -13.11
CA VAL A 120 -20.92 -27.35 -13.31
C VAL A 120 -21.87 -28.54 -13.27
N ARG A 121 -21.50 -29.59 -14.00
CA ARG A 121 -22.30 -30.81 -14.01
C ARG A 121 -22.21 -31.47 -12.62
N ASP A 122 -23.35 -31.77 -12.00
CA ASP A 122 -23.37 -32.57 -10.77
C ASP A 122 -22.84 -33.99 -11.05
N THR A 123 -21.71 -34.32 -10.42
CA THR A 123 -21.06 -35.63 -10.50
C THR A 123 -21.50 -36.57 -9.36
N GLY A 124 -22.27 -36.05 -8.39
CA GLY A 124 -22.57 -36.72 -7.13
C GLY A 124 -21.41 -36.72 -6.12
N GLU A 125 -20.28 -36.10 -6.46
CA GLU A 125 -19.19 -35.85 -5.51
C GLU A 125 -19.59 -34.73 -4.54
N ARG A 126 -19.22 -34.90 -3.27
CA ARG A 126 -19.41 -33.91 -2.21
C ARG A 126 -18.08 -33.74 -1.48
N TYR A 127 -17.86 -32.54 -0.96
CA TYR A 127 -16.61 -32.10 -0.36
C TYR A 127 -16.77 -31.93 1.15
N GLU A 128 -15.68 -31.85 1.90
CA GLU A 128 -15.74 -31.58 3.34
C GLU A 128 -15.25 -30.16 3.70
N HIS A 129 -14.46 -29.54 2.84
CA HIS A 129 -13.88 -28.20 3.03
C HIS A 129 -13.70 -27.50 1.68
N ARG A 130 -13.76 -26.16 1.66
CA ARG A 130 -13.63 -25.36 0.41
C ARG A 130 -12.42 -25.70 -0.48
N HIS A 131 -11.25 -25.88 0.12
CA HIS A 131 -10.02 -26.25 -0.61
C HIS A 131 -10.06 -27.63 -1.28
N ASP A 132 -11.00 -28.51 -0.95
CA ASP A 132 -11.14 -29.80 -1.63
C ASP A 132 -11.64 -29.61 -3.07
N TRP A 133 -12.70 -28.82 -3.26
CA TRP A 133 -13.21 -28.53 -4.60
C TRP A 133 -12.36 -27.48 -5.31
N ARG A 134 -11.76 -26.54 -4.57
CA ARG A 134 -10.95 -25.48 -5.17
C ARG A 134 -9.57 -25.96 -5.64
N SER A 135 -8.97 -26.95 -4.98
CA SER A 135 -7.58 -27.37 -5.25
C SER A 135 -7.42 -28.89 -5.38
N GLY A 136 -8.51 -29.65 -5.43
CA GLY A 136 -8.46 -31.12 -5.54
C GLY A 136 -7.81 -31.80 -4.34
N LEU A 137 -7.92 -31.21 -3.15
CA LEU A 137 -7.31 -31.77 -1.94
C LEU A 137 -8.05 -33.01 -1.44
N ARG A 138 -7.39 -33.77 -0.56
CA ARG A 138 -7.93 -34.98 0.09
C ARG A 138 -8.47 -36.05 -0.86
N GLY A 139 -7.98 -36.06 -2.10
CA GLY A 139 -8.38 -37.02 -3.13
C GLY A 139 -9.67 -36.63 -3.87
N HIS A 140 -10.12 -35.39 -3.70
CA HIS A 140 -11.28 -34.84 -4.40
C HIS A 140 -10.95 -34.31 -5.80
N THR A 141 -11.99 -34.19 -6.61
CA THR A 141 -11.91 -33.56 -7.94
C THR A 141 -11.97 -32.04 -7.81
N GLU A 142 -10.96 -31.35 -8.31
CA GLU A 142 -10.98 -29.89 -8.47
C GLU A 142 -12.12 -29.46 -9.41
N VAL A 143 -12.73 -28.30 -9.13
CA VAL A 143 -13.77 -27.66 -9.93
C VAL A 143 -13.17 -26.42 -10.62
N PRO A 144 -12.52 -26.58 -11.79
CA PRO A 144 -11.77 -25.49 -12.42
C PRO A 144 -12.71 -24.55 -13.18
N VAL A 145 -13.03 -23.42 -12.56
CA VAL A 145 -13.88 -22.37 -13.15
C VAL A 145 -13.10 -21.06 -13.21
N PRO A 146 -12.88 -20.46 -14.39
CA PRO A 146 -12.07 -19.26 -14.52
C PRO A 146 -12.79 -18.00 -14.03
N GLY A 147 -12.09 -17.14 -13.29
CA GLY A 147 -12.55 -15.81 -12.82
C GLY A 147 -12.16 -14.67 -13.75
N SER A 148 -12.43 -14.79 -15.05
CA SER A 148 -11.99 -13.85 -16.09
C SER A 148 -13.17 -13.23 -16.86
N ALA A 149 -14.30 -12.94 -16.20
CA ALA A 149 -15.42 -12.27 -16.85
C ALA A 149 -14.99 -10.91 -17.40
N SER A 150 -15.33 -10.63 -18.66
CA SER A 150 -15.22 -9.27 -19.21
C SER A 150 -16.25 -8.35 -18.54
N ALA A 151 -16.06 -7.03 -18.65
CA ALA A 151 -17.04 -6.05 -18.18
C ALA A 151 -18.47 -6.32 -18.70
N ASP A 152 -18.59 -6.74 -19.97
CA ASP A 152 -19.90 -7.09 -20.52
C ASP A 152 -20.44 -8.41 -19.97
N ALA A 153 -19.58 -9.39 -19.68
CA ALA A 153 -20.01 -10.64 -19.05
C ALA A 153 -20.47 -10.42 -17.60
N ILE A 154 -19.82 -9.51 -16.87
CA ILE A 154 -20.26 -9.07 -15.53
C ILE A 154 -21.65 -8.41 -15.63
N ARG A 155 -21.83 -7.44 -16.54
CA ARG A 155 -23.13 -6.79 -16.79
C ARG A 155 -24.22 -7.78 -17.19
N TRP A 156 -23.86 -8.82 -17.93
CA TRP A 156 -24.77 -9.91 -18.28
C TRP A 156 -25.17 -10.75 -17.06
N GLY A 157 -24.23 -10.97 -16.12
CA GLY A 157 -24.52 -11.52 -14.80
C GLY A 157 -25.46 -10.63 -14.00
N GLU A 158 -25.19 -9.32 -13.93
CA GLU A 158 -26.02 -8.31 -13.25
C GLU A 158 -27.46 -8.32 -13.80
N LEU A 159 -27.65 -8.54 -15.10
CA LEU A 159 -28.97 -8.68 -15.70
C LEU A 159 -29.75 -9.90 -15.21
N ARG A 160 -29.10 -11.00 -14.82
CA ARG A 160 -29.81 -12.14 -14.23
C ARG A 160 -30.47 -11.75 -12.91
N PHE A 161 -29.81 -10.91 -12.11
CA PHE A 161 -30.33 -10.38 -10.86
C PHE A 161 -31.42 -9.34 -11.09
N ILE A 162 -31.22 -8.39 -12.02
CA ILE A 162 -32.25 -7.42 -12.40
C ILE A 162 -33.51 -8.14 -12.89
N PHE A 163 -33.38 -9.16 -13.75
CA PHE A 163 -34.53 -9.95 -14.20
C PHE A 163 -35.16 -10.78 -13.07
N GLY A 164 -34.44 -11.01 -11.99
CA GLY A 164 -34.93 -11.61 -10.75
C GLY A 164 -35.49 -10.60 -9.73
N GLY A 165 -35.61 -9.31 -10.05
CA GLY A 165 -36.10 -8.31 -9.09
C GLY A 165 -35.02 -7.75 -8.15
N GLY A 166 -33.74 -8.02 -8.41
CA GLY A 166 -32.63 -7.51 -7.62
C GLY A 166 -32.16 -6.12 -8.05
N THR A 167 -31.71 -5.32 -7.09
CA THR A 167 -31.18 -3.96 -7.31
C THR A 167 -29.75 -3.78 -6.81
N SER A 168 -29.28 -4.66 -5.95
CA SER A 168 -27.95 -4.56 -5.33
C SER A 168 -27.33 -5.94 -5.14
N THR A 169 -26.00 -5.98 -5.17
CA THR A 169 -25.20 -7.16 -4.87
C THR A 169 -23.99 -6.76 -4.06
N ASN A 170 -23.57 -7.63 -3.15
CA ASN A 170 -22.26 -7.60 -2.52
C ASN A 170 -21.46 -8.79 -3.05
N GLY A 171 -20.23 -8.60 -3.46
CA GLY A 171 -19.49 -9.68 -4.09
C GLY A 171 -18.07 -9.32 -4.51
N SER A 172 -17.43 -10.22 -5.26
CA SER A 172 -16.05 -10.02 -5.74
C SER A 172 -15.96 -9.03 -6.91
N GLY A 173 -16.45 -7.79 -6.78
CA GLY A 173 -16.41 -6.73 -7.80
C GLY A 173 -17.74 -6.47 -8.52
N GLY A 174 -17.69 -5.80 -9.68
CA GLY A 174 -18.91 -5.41 -10.41
C GLY A 174 -18.64 -4.50 -11.61
N GLN A 175 -19.71 -3.96 -12.21
CA GLN A 175 -19.63 -2.93 -13.25
C GLN A 175 -20.62 -1.78 -13.02
N ALA A 176 -20.24 -0.59 -13.45
CA ALA A 176 -21.12 0.57 -13.36
C ALA A 176 -22.32 0.45 -14.32
N GLY A 177 -23.46 0.95 -13.87
CA GLY A 177 -24.66 1.24 -14.65
C GLY A 177 -25.90 0.39 -14.31
N LEU A 178 -25.76 -0.84 -13.80
CA LEU A 178 -26.88 -1.77 -13.61
C LEU A 178 -27.22 -1.99 -12.13
N LEU A 179 -26.60 -2.96 -11.47
CA LEU A 179 -26.77 -3.15 -10.03
C LEU A 179 -25.94 -2.14 -9.24
N ARG A 180 -26.29 -1.95 -7.97
CA ARG A 180 -25.34 -1.40 -6.98
C ARG A 180 -24.40 -2.52 -6.57
N ASN A 181 -23.10 -2.35 -6.79
CA ASN A 181 -22.09 -3.30 -6.33
C ASN A 181 -21.50 -2.74 -5.03
N LEU A 182 -21.99 -3.26 -3.92
CA LEU A 182 -21.89 -2.64 -2.60
C LEU A 182 -20.46 -2.73 -2.00
N ASP A 183 -19.62 -3.64 -2.50
CA ASP A 183 -18.20 -3.80 -2.16
C ASP A 183 -17.28 -2.76 -2.83
N ARG A 184 -17.82 -1.89 -3.70
CA ARG A 184 -17.05 -0.87 -4.43
C ARG A 184 -17.69 0.50 -4.33
N SER A 185 -17.03 1.43 -3.65
CA SER A 185 -17.51 2.80 -3.46
C SER A 185 -17.82 3.54 -4.78
N THR A 186 -17.13 3.18 -5.86
CA THR A 186 -17.35 3.76 -7.20
C THR A 186 -18.55 3.16 -7.95
N LEU A 187 -19.13 2.06 -7.47
CA LEU A 187 -20.22 1.31 -8.11
C LEU A 187 -21.51 1.29 -7.27
N HIS A 188 -21.62 2.25 -6.35
CA HIS A 188 -22.78 2.44 -5.48
C HIS A 188 -23.99 3.07 -6.17
N GLU A 189 -23.79 3.60 -7.38
CA GLU A 189 -24.85 4.13 -8.25
C GLU A 189 -25.70 5.22 -7.57
N GLY A 190 -25.05 6.08 -6.78
CA GLY A 190 -25.66 7.20 -6.08
C GLY A 190 -25.94 6.99 -4.59
N LEU A 191 -25.58 5.83 -4.01
CA LEU A 191 -25.51 5.69 -2.55
C LEU A 191 -24.28 6.41 -1.99
N THR A 192 -24.37 6.80 -0.71
CA THR A 192 -23.32 7.53 0.02
C THR A 192 -22.71 6.71 1.15
N GLN A 193 -23.21 5.50 1.39
CA GLN A 193 -22.74 4.57 2.39
C GLN A 193 -21.30 4.12 2.11
N THR A 194 -20.60 3.63 3.11
CA THR A 194 -19.25 3.10 2.93
C THR A 194 -19.29 1.79 2.16
N ALA A 195 -18.26 1.52 1.36
CA ALA A 195 -18.16 0.25 0.63
C ALA A 195 -17.91 -0.91 1.59
N ILE A 196 -18.59 -2.03 1.36
CA ILE A 196 -18.42 -3.24 2.17
C ILE A 196 -17.01 -3.78 1.99
N HIS A 197 -16.35 -4.13 3.10
CA HIS A 197 -15.12 -4.89 3.03
C HIS A 197 -15.44 -6.38 2.76
N TYR A 198 -15.33 -6.77 1.50
CA TYR A 198 -15.51 -8.16 1.06
C TYR A 198 -14.19 -8.94 1.07
N GLN A 199 -14.18 -10.14 1.65
CA GLN A 199 -12.99 -10.98 1.73
C GLN A 199 -13.28 -12.47 1.50
N THR A 200 -12.59 -13.08 0.52
CA THR A 200 -12.69 -14.52 0.28
C THR A 200 -11.73 -15.33 1.18
N PHE A 201 -10.57 -14.75 1.55
CA PHE A 201 -9.52 -15.44 2.32
C PHE A 201 -9.09 -14.63 3.55
N PRO A 202 -9.96 -14.49 4.56
CA PRO A 202 -9.73 -13.61 5.72
C PRO A 202 -8.52 -14.02 6.57
N LEU A 203 -8.09 -15.28 6.47
CA LEU A 203 -6.95 -15.84 7.18
C LEU A 203 -5.65 -15.86 6.34
N GLY A 204 -5.64 -15.25 5.15
CA GLY A 204 -4.45 -15.16 4.31
C GLY A 204 -4.05 -16.46 3.60
N ASP A 205 -4.98 -17.41 3.43
CA ASP A 205 -4.74 -18.75 2.89
C ASP A 205 -4.96 -18.87 1.36
N SER A 206 -5.04 -17.73 0.65
CA SER A 206 -5.38 -17.67 -0.77
C SER A 206 -4.46 -18.48 -1.70
N GLY A 207 -3.16 -18.57 -1.38
CA GLY A 207 -2.14 -19.26 -2.18
C GLY A 207 -1.61 -20.57 -1.59
N GLN A 208 -2.07 -20.98 -0.41
CA GLN A 208 -1.46 -22.09 0.35
C GLN A 208 -2.38 -23.31 0.51
N SER A 209 -3.65 -23.24 0.06
CA SER A 209 -4.71 -24.25 0.27
C SER A 209 -4.66 -24.85 1.69
N THR A 210 -4.42 -23.99 2.68
CA THR A 210 -4.05 -24.40 4.03
C THR A 210 -5.26 -24.87 4.81
N GLN A 211 -5.15 -26.07 5.40
CA GLN A 211 -6.18 -26.69 6.21
C GLN A 211 -5.61 -26.89 7.62
N ARG A 212 -6.16 -26.21 8.63
CA ARG A 212 -5.80 -26.38 10.04
C ARG A 212 -6.95 -26.97 10.82
N ARG A 213 -6.65 -28.01 11.61
CA ARG A 213 -7.65 -28.65 12.49
C ARG A 213 -7.72 -28.01 13.88
N VAL A 214 -6.66 -27.34 14.31
CA VAL A 214 -6.50 -26.85 15.70
C VAL A 214 -5.73 -25.53 15.78
N THR A 215 -4.66 -25.35 15.00
CA THR A 215 -3.82 -24.15 15.05
C THR A 215 -4.36 -23.04 14.15
N CYS A 216 -3.96 -21.79 14.41
CA CYS A 216 -4.42 -20.62 13.66
C CYS A 216 -3.39 -20.05 12.69
N ASN A 217 -2.26 -20.74 12.48
CA ASN A 217 -1.19 -20.33 11.57
C ASN A 217 -1.53 -20.56 10.08
N TYR A 218 -2.52 -19.85 9.57
CA TYR A 218 -2.94 -19.87 8.17
C TYR A 218 -2.06 -18.96 7.28
N GLY A 219 -1.75 -17.75 7.74
CA GLY A 219 -0.99 -16.75 7.00
C GLY A 219 -1.12 -15.35 7.63
N VAL A 220 -0.75 -14.32 6.87
CA VAL A 220 -1.09 -12.92 7.23
C VAL A 220 -2.46 -12.64 6.61
N GLY A 221 -3.47 -12.50 7.46
CA GLY A 221 -4.84 -12.18 7.08
C GLY A 221 -5.26 -10.79 7.54
N ASP A 222 -6.57 -10.55 7.57
CA ASP A 222 -7.14 -9.33 8.12
C ASP A 222 -6.91 -9.28 9.63
N THR A 223 -6.85 -8.08 10.19
CA THR A 223 -6.66 -7.82 11.63
C THR A 223 -7.92 -7.23 12.26
N THR A 224 -8.11 -7.38 13.57
CA THR A 224 -9.20 -6.71 14.30
C THR A 224 -9.20 -5.20 14.05
N ALA A 225 -8.02 -4.60 13.98
CA ALA A 225 -7.85 -3.18 13.68
C ALA A 225 -8.36 -2.78 12.29
N ASP A 226 -8.24 -3.68 11.29
CA ASP A 226 -8.80 -3.44 9.95
C ASP A 226 -10.33 -3.37 10.04
N ILE A 227 -10.94 -4.34 10.72
CA ILE A 227 -12.40 -4.48 10.79
C ILE A 227 -13.04 -3.41 11.68
N THR A 228 -12.38 -2.94 12.74
CA THR A 228 -12.93 -1.89 13.63
C THR A 228 -13.25 -0.56 12.93
N ARG A 229 -12.71 -0.34 11.72
CA ARG A 229 -12.95 0.87 10.92
C ARG A 229 -13.97 0.68 9.81
N ASP A 230 -14.39 -0.57 9.56
CA ASP A 230 -15.35 -0.90 8.53
C ASP A 230 -16.79 -0.77 9.06
N GLU A 231 -17.70 -0.25 8.24
CA GLU A 231 -19.14 -0.26 8.53
C GLU A 231 -19.75 -1.66 8.29
N ALA A 232 -19.18 -2.44 7.37
CA ALA A 232 -19.60 -3.81 7.07
C ALA A 232 -18.43 -4.66 6.54
N TYR A 233 -18.34 -5.90 7.01
CA TYR A 233 -17.32 -6.88 6.63
C TYR A 233 -17.95 -8.23 6.28
N THR A 234 -17.63 -8.79 5.12
CA THR A 234 -18.26 -10.03 4.61
C THR A 234 -17.20 -11.10 4.24
N PRO A 235 -16.72 -11.88 5.23
CA PRO A 235 -15.72 -12.91 5.02
C PRO A 235 -16.30 -14.29 4.70
N HIS A 236 -15.59 -15.11 3.92
CA HIS A 236 -15.86 -16.56 3.84
C HIS A 236 -15.22 -17.27 5.03
N VAL A 237 -16.06 -17.83 5.91
CA VAL A 237 -15.63 -18.50 7.14
C VAL A 237 -16.45 -19.77 7.35
N ALA A 238 -15.77 -20.85 7.75
CA ALA A 238 -16.41 -22.14 8.04
C ALA A 238 -17.18 -22.71 6.84
N GLU A 239 -16.61 -22.56 5.65
CA GLU A 239 -17.15 -23.12 4.42
C GLU A 239 -16.76 -24.60 4.29
N GLY A 240 -17.66 -25.45 4.77
CA GLY A 240 -17.54 -26.91 4.75
C GLY A 240 -18.23 -27.55 5.96
N ILE A 241 -18.04 -28.86 6.14
CA ILE A 241 -18.78 -29.66 7.14
C ILE A 241 -17.84 -30.40 8.10
N ASP A 242 -16.58 -30.03 8.15
CA ASP A 242 -15.60 -30.70 9.01
C ASP A 242 -14.99 -29.76 10.06
N GLN A 243 -14.16 -30.36 10.92
CA GLN A 243 -13.50 -29.63 11.98
C GLN A 243 -12.47 -28.62 11.47
N VAL A 244 -11.96 -28.79 10.25
CA VAL A 244 -11.01 -27.85 9.64
C VAL A 244 -11.75 -26.57 9.24
N SER A 245 -12.94 -26.71 8.64
CA SER A 245 -13.80 -25.56 8.33
C SER A 245 -14.21 -24.83 9.60
N ARG A 246 -14.68 -25.55 10.63
CA ARG A 246 -15.02 -24.93 11.92
C ARG A 246 -13.84 -24.18 12.55
N ASN A 247 -12.61 -24.69 12.40
CA ASN A 247 -11.42 -24.05 12.96
C ASN A 247 -11.16 -22.66 12.37
N GLU A 248 -11.59 -22.36 11.14
CA GLU A 248 -11.50 -21.02 10.56
C GLU A 248 -12.29 -19.99 11.40
N PHE A 249 -13.51 -20.35 11.83
CA PHE A 249 -14.34 -19.52 12.71
C PHE A 249 -13.70 -19.34 14.08
N LEU A 250 -13.21 -20.43 14.66
CA LEU A 250 -12.55 -20.38 15.96
C LEU A 250 -11.33 -19.44 15.94
N CYS A 251 -10.51 -19.51 14.88
CA CYS A 251 -9.34 -18.66 14.73
C CYS A 251 -9.66 -17.19 14.41
N THR A 252 -10.91 -16.88 14.08
CA THR A 252 -11.41 -15.53 13.76
C THR A 252 -12.27 -14.92 14.86
N THR A 253 -12.39 -15.55 16.02
CA THR A 253 -13.29 -15.10 17.12
C THR A 253 -12.58 -14.81 18.44
N SER A 254 -11.26 -14.98 18.50
CA SER A 254 -10.47 -14.64 19.68
C SER A 254 -9.00 -14.50 19.32
N ASP A 255 -8.35 -13.45 19.83
CA ASP A 255 -6.90 -13.25 19.67
C ASP A 255 -6.06 -14.33 20.35
N ASP A 256 -6.64 -15.06 21.32
CA ASP A 256 -5.99 -16.09 22.11
C ASP A 256 -6.49 -17.52 21.79
N GLN A 257 -7.22 -17.70 20.68
CA GLN A 257 -7.71 -19.03 20.31
C GLN A 257 -6.57 -20.03 20.12
N ASP A 258 -5.46 -19.60 19.50
CA ASP A 258 -4.26 -20.43 19.41
C ASP A 258 -3.50 -20.43 20.75
N LYS A 259 -3.86 -21.38 21.61
CA LYS A 259 -3.20 -21.59 22.92
C LYS A 259 -1.76 -22.09 22.81
N ILE A 260 -1.30 -22.49 21.62
CA ILE A 260 0.04 -23.04 21.37
C ILE A 260 0.96 -21.94 20.81
N ALA A 261 0.41 -20.97 20.08
CA ALA A 261 1.10 -19.77 19.60
C ALA A 261 0.18 -18.53 19.72
N PRO A 262 0.10 -17.90 20.93
CA PRO A 262 -0.72 -16.71 21.14
C PRO A 262 -0.34 -15.56 20.19
N GLY A 263 -1.34 -14.81 19.70
CA GLY A 263 -1.15 -13.71 18.74
C GLY A 263 -1.09 -14.13 17.27
N VAL A 264 -1.49 -15.36 16.94
CA VAL A 264 -1.62 -15.84 15.56
C VAL A 264 -3.10 -15.87 15.10
N SER A 265 -4.02 -16.04 16.04
CA SER A 265 -5.45 -15.81 15.82
C SER A 265 -5.79 -14.33 15.95
N THR A 266 -6.89 -13.93 15.32
CA THR A 266 -7.36 -12.54 15.29
C THR A 266 -8.86 -12.53 15.52
N ASP A 267 -9.38 -11.63 16.33
CA ASP A 267 -10.82 -11.43 16.45
C ASP A 267 -11.39 -10.59 15.28
N LEU A 268 -12.06 -11.25 14.33
CA LEU A 268 -12.70 -10.64 13.17
C LEU A 268 -14.24 -10.66 13.27
N PHE A 269 -14.82 -11.28 14.30
CA PHE A 269 -16.27 -11.35 14.50
C PHE A 269 -16.73 -10.22 15.41
N LEU A 270 -16.90 -9.04 14.80
CA LEU A 270 -17.41 -7.81 15.41
C LEU A 270 -18.87 -7.57 14.93
N PRO A 271 -19.59 -6.56 15.46
CA PRO A 271 -20.98 -6.28 15.03
C PRO A 271 -21.18 -6.03 13.53
N GLN A 272 -20.14 -5.56 12.84
CA GLN A 272 -20.13 -5.31 11.40
C GLN A 272 -19.88 -6.57 10.54
N THR A 273 -19.61 -7.73 11.15
CA THR A 273 -19.22 -8.95 10.43
C THR A 273 -20.44 -9.79 10.03
N ALA A 274 -20.55 -10.13 8.75
CA ALA A 274 -21.53 -11.07 8.23
C ALA A 274 -20.84 -12.26 7.53
N ALA A 275 -20.81 -13.41 8.20
CA ALA A 275 -20.09 -14.59 7.74
C ALA A 275 -20.79 -15.27 6.57
N ILE A 276 -20.07 -15.49 5.47
CA ILE A 276 -20.58 -16.18 4.28
C ILE A 276 -20.49 -17.69 4.49
N HIS A 277 -21.57 -18.39 4.15
CA HIS A 277 -21.78 -19.84 4.29
C HIS A 277 -22.03 -20.31 5.73
N GLY A 278 -21.03 -20.29 6.61
CA GLY A 278 -21.17 -20.75 8.00
C GLY A 278 -21.60 -22.22 8.16
N THR A 279 -21.35 -23.07 7.17
CA THR A 279 -21.80 -24.48 7.14
C THR A 279 -21.21 -25.32 8.29
N GLY A 280 -19.97 -25.02 8.70
CA GLY A 280 -19.23 -25.76 9.71
C GLY A 280 -19.50 -25.33 11.16
N LEU A 281 -20.44 -24.42 11.39
CA LEU A 281 -20.73 -23.85 12.71
C LEU A 281 -21.64 -24.76 13.55
N LEU A 282 -21.47 -24.68 14.87
CA LEU A 282 -22.29 -25.33 15.90
C LEU A 282 -23.18 -24.33 16.64
N ALA A 283 -24.12 -24.83 17.46
CA ALA A 283 -24.97 -23.99 18.33
C ALA A 283 -24.18 -22.97 19.16
N ALA A 284 -23.08 -23.38 19.80
CA ALA A 284 -22.24 -22.47 20.58
C ALA A 284 -21.55 -21.38 19.72
N ASP A 285 -21.24 -21.68 18.46
CA ASP A 285 -20.62 -20.73 17.55
C ASP A 285 -21.65 -19.68 17.08
N PHE A 286 -22.88 -20.11 16.76
CA PHE A 286 -23.99 -19.20 16.47
C PHE A 286 -24.38 -18.34 17.68
N ALA A 287 -24.31 -18.89 18.88
CA ALA A 287 -24.55 -18.12 20.11
C ALA A 287 -23.54 -16.99 20.29
N LEU A 288 -22.27 -17.25 19.96
CA LEU A 288 -21.23 -16.24 19.97
C LEU A 288 -21.49 -15.19 18.89
N MET A 289 -21.88 -15.58 17.68
CA MET A 289 -22.27 -14.63 16.63
C MET A 289 -23.42 -13.73 17.09
N ALA A 290 -24.47 -14.31 17.68
CA ALA A 290 -25.62 -13.56 18.19
C ALA A 290 -25.21 -12.62 19.33
N GLN A 291 -24.39 -13.08 20.28
CA GLN A 291 -23.84 -12.24 21.35
C GLN A 291 -23.07 -11.03 20.84
N ARG A 292 -22.41 -11.18 19.68
CA ARG A 292 -21.58 -10.13 19.08
C ARG A 292 -22.29 -9.33 17.99
N ASN A 293 -23.58 -9.58 17.79
CA ASN A 293 -24.38 -9.00 16.71
C ASN A 293 -23.77 -9.21 15.32
N SER A 294 -23.04 -10.31 15.11
CA SER A 294 -22.56 -10.71 13.78
C SER A 294 -23.66 -11.48 13.04
N ALA A 295 -23.71 -11.32 11.72
CA ALA A 295 -24.73 -11.93 10.86
C ALA A 295 -24.22 -13.15 10.10
N LEU A 296 -25.15 -13.90 9.51
CA LEU A 296 -24.90 -15.04 8.62
C LEU A 296 -25.45 -14.75 7.22
N ILE A 297 -24.61 -14.84 6.20
CA ILE A 297 -25.02 -14.84 4.79
C ILE A 297 -25.16 -16.31 4.34
N TRP A 298 -26.40 -16.76 4.27
CA TRP A 298 -26.77 -18.12 3.90
C TRP A 298 -26.87 -18.28 2.38
N SER A 299 -26.09 -19.23 1.84
CA SER A 299 -26.11 -19.58 0.42
C SER A 299 -26.48 -21.06 0.27
N PRO A 300 -27.76 -21.42 0.47
CA PRO A 300 -28.16 -22.83 0.54
C PRO A 300 -27.81 -23.63 -0.70
N ARG A 301 -28.01 -23.08 -1.91
CA ARG A 301 -27.84 -23.87 -3.13
C ARG A 301 -26.39 -24.30 -3.35
N THR A 302 -25.44 -23.36 -3.24
CA THR A 302 -24.00 -23.66 -3.36
C THR A 302 -23.55 -24.63 -2.26
N ASN A 303 -24.02 -24.44 -1.02
CA ASN A 303 -23.66 -25.31 0.08
C ASN A 303 -24.14 -26.75 -0.17
N VAL A 304 -25.40 -26.91 -0.57
CA VAL A 304 -25.98 -28.24 -0.86
C VAL A 304 -25.29 -28.88 -2.07
N ALA A 305 -24.99 -28.12 -3.12
CA ALA A 305 -24.32 -28.64 -4.31
C ALA A 305 -22.89 -29.13 -4.00
N LEU A 306 -22.14 -28.40 -3.17
CA LEU A 306 -20.75 -28.73 -2.83
C LEU A 306 -20.65 -29.74 -1.68
N TYR A 307 -21.35 -29.51 -0.58
CA TYR A 307 -21.18 -30.26 0.67
C TYR A 307 -22.28 -31.31 0.90
N GLY A 308 -23.37 -31.25 0.14
CA GLY A 308 -24.55 -32.09 0.36
C GLY A 308 -25.37 -31.65 1.58
N ASP A 309 -25.00 -30.53 2.19
CA ASP A 309 -25.49 -29.98 3.45
C ASP A 309 -25.39 -28.45 3.40
N THR A 310 -25.99 -27.74 4.36
CA THR A 310 -25.89 -26.28 4.49
C THR A 310 -25.81 -25.87 5.96
N ALA A 311 -25.61 -24.59 6.25
CA ALA A 311 -25.61 -24.09 7.62
C ALA A 311 -26.88 -24.51 8.37
N GLN A 312 -26.74 -24.80 9.67
CA GLN A 312 -27.86 -25.11 10.56
C GLN A 312 -28.65 -23.83 10.88
N VAL A 313 -29.28 -23.25 9.86
CA VAL A 313 -30.00 -21.99 9.94
C VAL A 313 -31.20 -21.99 10.90
N PRO A 314 -31.90 -23.12 11.18
CA PRO A 314 -32.89 -23.13 12.26
C PRO A 314 -32.27 -22.92 13.65
N THR A 315 -31.05 -23.41 13.87
CA THR A 315 -30.27 -23.20 15.10
C THR A 315 -29.85 -21.74 15.21
N ALA A 316 -29.26 -21.19 14.15
CA ALA A 316 -28.82 -19.80 14.09
C ALA A 316 -29.97 -18.81 14.37
N ALA A 317 -31.13 -19.02 13.74
CA ALA A 317 -32.30 -18.18 13.91
C ALA A 317 -32.87 -18.23 15.34
N ARG A 318 -32.92 -19.41 15.98
CA ARG A 318 -33.38 -19.54 17.38
C ARG A 318 -32.48 -18.82 18.37
N LEU A 319 -31.18 -18.79 18.10
CA LEU A 319 -30.18 -18.10 18.92
C LEU A 319 -30.12 -16.58 18.66
N GLY A 320 -30.87 -16.07 17.68
CA GLY A 320 -30.96 -14.63 17.39
C GLY A 320 -29.96 -14.13 16.34
N VAL A 321 -29.27 -15.00 15.62
CA VAL A 321 -28.37 -14.58 14.52
C VAL A 321 -29.19 -13.97 13.40
N GLN A 322 -28.81 -12.77 12.94
CA GLN A 322 -29.41 -12.18 11.74
C GLN A 322 -28.99 -12.95 10.49
N ILE A 323 -29.95 -13.37 9.67
CA ILE A 323 -29.72 -14.16 8.46
C ILE A 323 -30.08 -13.35 7.22
N ALA A 324 -29.17 -13.32 6.25
CA ALA A 324 -29.36 -12.82 4.90
C ALA A 324 -29.13 -13.93 3.86
N LEU A 325 -29.59 -13.73 2.62
CA LEU A 325 -29.38 -14.67 1.51
C LEU A 325 -28.34 -14.16 0.51
N GLY A 326 -27.52 -15.09 0.00
CA GLY A 326 -26.55 -14.84 -1.07
C GLY A 326 -26.51 -15.97 -2.10
N THR A 327 -26.28 -15.66 -3.37
CA THR A 327 -26.24 -16.67 -4.45
C THR A 327 -24.87 -17.33 -4.66
N ASP A 328 -23.81 -16.73 -4.12
CA ASP A 328 -22.42 -17.17 -4.25
C ASP A 328 -21.90 -17.11 -5.70
N TRP A 329 -21.92 -18.16 -6.51
CA TRP A 329 -21.34 -18.06 -7.86
C TRP A 329 -22.03 -19.00 -8.81
N ILE A 330 -22.01 -18.64 -10.10
CA ILE A 330 -22.82 -19.32 -11.12
C ILE A 330 -22.47 -20.82 -11.29
N ALA A 331 -21.29 -21.26 -10.86
CA ALA A 331 -20.84 -22.63 -11.00
C ALA A 331 -21.67 -23.62 -10.15
N THR A 332 -22.00 -23.24 -8.91
CA THR A 332 -22.69 -24.13 -7.95
C THR A 332 -23.83 -23.44 -7.18
N GLY A 333 -23.97 -22.13 -7.31
CA GLY A 333 -25.03 -21.33 -6.73
C GLY A 333 -26.20 -21.04 -7.67
N SER A 334 -27.04 -20.10 -7.27
CA SER A 334 -28.23 -19.70 -8.05
C SER A 334 -27.90 -18.67 -9.12
N THR A 335 -28.67 -18.69 -10.21
CA THR A 335 -28.53 -17.67 -11.27
C THR A 335 -29.06 -16.28 -10.86
N ASN A 336 -29.92 -16.20 -9.84
CA ASN A 336 -30.45 -14.96 -9.26
C ASN A 336 -31.18 -15.22 -7.93
N MET A 337 -31.61 -14.14 -7.25
CA MET A 337 -32.28 -14.21 -5.95
C MET A 337 -33.61 -14.98 -5.94
N LEU A 338 -34.37 -15.00 -7.04
CA LEU A 338 -35.61 -15.80 -7.10
C LEU A 338 -35.33 -17.29 -7.00
N ARG A 339 -34.22 -17.74 -7.60
CA ARG A 339 -33.80 -19.15 -7.54
C ARG A 339 -33.20 -19.53 -6.19
N GLU A 340 -32.57 -18.58 -5.50
CA GLU A 340 -32.06 -18.77 -4.12
C GLU A 340 -33.22 -18.79 -3.11
N LEU A 341 -34.15 -17.83 -3.20
CA LEU A 341 -35.38 -17.80 -2.38
C LEU A 341 -36.20 -19.09 -2.54
N LYS A 342 -36.33 -19.58 -3.78
CA LYS A 342 -36.99 -20.87 -4.02
C LYS A 342 -36.25 -22.02 -3.34
N CYS A 343 -34.91 -22.03 -3.38
CA CYS A 343 -34.12 -23.04 -2.69
C CYS A 343 -34.31 -22.98 -1.16
N ALA A 344 -34.18 -21.79 -0.57
CA ALA A 344 -34.40 -21.57 0.86
C ALA A 344 -35.84 -21.95 1.29
N SER A 345 -36.84 -21.60 0.48
CA SER A 345 -38.24 -21.99 0.69
C SER A 345 -38.43 -23.51 0.62
N ASP A 346 -37.84 -24.16 -0.38
CA ASP A 346 -37.95 -25.61 -0.56
C ASP A 346 -37.25 -26.35 0.60
N LEU A 347 -36.10 -25.86 1.07
CA LEU A 347 -35.42 -26.37 2.27
C LEU A 347 -36.27 -26.20 3.53
N SER A 348 -36.78 -24.99 3.77
CA SER A 348 -37.67 -24.71 4.91
C SER A 348 -38.87 -25.67 4.93
N GLN A 349 -39.61 -25.76 3.82
CA GLN A 349 -40.84 -26.55 3.76
C GLN A 349 -40.59 -28.06 3.82
N ASN A 350 -39.51 -28.53 3.20
CA ASN A 350 -39.31 -29.96 3.02
C ASN A 350 -38.35 -30.60 4.02
N TYR A 351 -37.41 -29.83 4.55
CA TYR A 351 -36.31 -30.34 5.36
C TYR A 351 -36.28 -29.72 6.76
N TYR A 352 -36.94 -28.58 7.00
CA TYR A 352 -36.94 -27.91 8.32
C TYR A 352 -38.34 -27.77 8.93
N ASP A 353 -39.26 -28.69 8.63
CA ASP A 353 -40.64 -28.68 9.13
C ASP A 353 -41.40 -27.34 8.96
N GLY A 354 -41.10 -26.57 7.91
CA GLY A 354 -41.70 -25.25 7.70
C GLY A 354 -41.19 -24.19 8.69
N PHE A 355 -39.94 -24.31 9.14
CA PHE A 355 -39.34 -23.42 10.14
C PHE A 355 -39.43 -21.93 9.76
N PHE A 356 -39.00 -21.56 8.55
CA PHE A 356 -39.09 -20.16 8.10
C PHE A 356 -40.43 -19.88 7.44
N SER A 357 -41.07 -18.79 7.86
CA SER A 357 -42.25 -18.24 7.20
C SER A 357 -41.87 -17.53 5.89
N ASP A 358 -42.86 -17.25 5.04
CA ASP A 358 -42.66 -16.43 3.85
C ASP A 358 -42.13 -15.01 4.20
N LEU A 359 -42.48 -14.49 5.39
CA LEU A 359 -42.00 -13.19 5.85
C LEU A 359 -40.51 -13.24 6.17
N ASP A 360 -40.05 -14.30 6.83
CA ASP A 360 -38.64 -14.48 7.18
C ASP A 360 -37.79 -14.56 5.91
N LEU A 361 -38.20 -15.39 4.95
CA LEU A 361 -37.49 -15.56 3.67
C LEU A 361 -37.40 -14.25 2.88
N TRP A 362 -38.49 -13.47 2.83
CA TRP A 362 -38.49 -12.17 2.18
C TRP A 362 -37.59 -11.16 2.91
N ARG A 363 -37.60 -11.14 4.26
CA ARG A 363 -36.71 -10.29 5.06
C ARG A 363 -35.24 -10.62 4.81
N MET A 364 -34.88 -11.91 4.70
CA MET A 364 -33.52 -12.36 4.38
C MET A 364 -32.99 -11.85 3.03
N ALA A 365 -33.88 -11.46 2.10
CA ALA A 365 -33.51 -10.92 0.79
C ALA A 365 -33.75 -9.39 0.66
N THR A 366 -34.17 -8.73 1.75
CA THR A 366 -34.48 -7.29 1.77
C THR A 366 -33.89 -6.61 3.00
N VAL A 367 -34.65 -6.45 4.09
CA VAL A 367 -34.23 -5.68 5.27
C VAL A 367 -33.08 -6.34 6.02
N ASN A 368 -33.09 -7.66 6.21
CA ASN A 368 -31.97 -8.34 6.87
C ASN A 368 -30.74 -8.32 5.98
N ALA A 369 -30.93 -8.44 4.66
CA ALA A 369 -29.85 -8.32 3.70
C ALA A 369 -29.18 -6.95 3.79
N ALA A 370 -29.96 -5.87 3.79
CA ALA A 370 -29.43 -4.51 3.93
C ALA A 370 -28.72 -4.30 5.27
N ALA A 371 -29.28 -4.77 6.39
CA ALA A 371 -28.70 -4.62 7.72
C ALA A 371 -27.38 -5.40 7.87
N SER A 372 -27.31 -6.63 7.33
CA SER A 372 -26.08 -7.44 7.36
C SER A 372 -24.90 -6.84 6.60
N VAL A 373 -25.16 -5.81 5.78
CA VAL A 373 -24.14 -5.14 4.97
C VAL A 373 -24.12 -3.61 5.16
N ALA A 374 -24.70 -3.11 6.27
CA ALA A 374 -24.77 -1.70 6.64
C ALA A 374 -25.33 -0.77 5.55
N MET A 375 -26.41 -1.21 4.89
CA MET A 375 -27.12 -0.45 3.85
C MET A 375 -28.58 -0.18 4.22
N ASP A 376 -28.99 -0.53 5.43
CA ASP A 376 -30.36 -0.43 5.93
C ASP A 376 -30.77 0.99 6.33
N ASP A 377 -29.88 1.97 6.30
CA ASP A 377 -30.24 3.39 6.34
C ASP A 377 -30.70 3.90 4.96
N ALA A 378 -30.29 3.24 3.86
CA ALA A 378 -30.51 3.71 2.49
C ALA A 378 -31.44 2.84 1.64
N ILE A 379 -31.38 1.51 1.76
CA ILE A 379 -32.13 0.56 0.92
C ILE A 379 -32.72 -0.59 1.77
N GLY A 380 -33.29 -1.62 1.13
CA GLY A 380 -33.83 -2.81 1.79
C GLY A 380 -35.20 -2.65 2.45
N VAL A 381 -35.71 -1.42 2.61
CA VAL A 381 -37.04 -1.12 3.14
C VAL A 381 -37.69 0.02 2.36
N LEU A 382 -39.02 -0.06 2.19
CA LEU A 382 -39.82 1.06 1.71
C LEU A 382 -40.16 1.96 2.90
N ASP A 383 -39.37 3.01 3.11
CA ASP A 383 -39.60 4.01 4.16
C ASP A 383 -39.13 5.40 3.73
N VAL A 384 -39.64 6.44 4.38
CA VAL A 384 -39.33 7.84 4.05
C VAL A 384 -37.84 8.12 4.23
N GLY A 385 -37.25 8.86 3.28
CA GLY A 385 -35.83 9.20 3.27
C GLY A 385 -34.93 8.16 2.61
N ARG A 386 -35.42 6.94 2.40
CA ARG A 386 -34.67 5.86 1.72
C ARG A 386 -34.68 6.02 0.21
N THR A 387 -33.67 5.44 -0.43
CA THR A 387 -33.55 5.39 -1.89
C THR A 387 -34.59 4.42 -2.48
N ALA A 388 -35.25 4.83 -3.56
CA ALA A 388 -36.32 4.05 -4.20
C ALA A 388 -35.77 2.92 -5.08
N ASP A 389 -35.13 1.94 -4.44
CA ASP A 389 -34.80 0.63 -4.98
C ASP A 389 -36.00 -0.30 -4.79
N ILE A 390 -36.77 -0.54 -5.85
CA ILE A 390 -38.12 -1.11 -5.79
C ILE A 390 -38.31 -2.15 -6.89
N SER A 391 -38.91 -3.28 -6.53
CA SER A 391 -39.36 -4.30 -7.48
C SER A 391 -40.86 -4.55 -7.36
N ILE A 392 -41.53 -4.72 -8.50
CA ILE A 392 -42.96 -5.07 -8.58
C ILE A 392 -43.11 -6.48 -9.17
N PHE A 393 -43.87 -7.33 -8.48
CA PHE A 393 -44.14 -8.71 -8.86
C PHE A 393 -45.63 -8.95 -9.16
N ASP A 394 -45.94 -9.87 -10.07
CA ASP A 394 -47.32 -10.26 -10.36
C ASP A 394 -47.92 -11.12 -9.24
N GLY A 395 -48.82 -10.53 -8.46
CA GLY A 395 -49.53 -11.17 -7.35
C GLY A 395 -50.96 -11.59 -7.69
N ARG A 396 -51.39 -11.60 -8.96
CA ARG A 396 -52.79 -11.92 -9.31
C ARG A 396 -53.21 -13.33 -8.90
N GLU A 397 -52.27 -14.28 -8.89
CA GLU A 397 -52.52 -15.69 -8.61
C GLU A 397 -51.94 -16.17 -7.26
N ARG A 398 -51.24 -15.29 -6.52
CA ARG A 398 -50.48 -15.68 -5.31
C ARG A 398 -50.66 -14.69 -4.18
N ARG A 399 -50.50 -15.18 -2.94
CA ARG A 399 -50.38 -14.31 -1.75
C ARG A 399 -49.18 -13.37 -1.90
N PRO A 400 -49.18 -12.17 -1.29
CA PRO A 400 -48.18 -11.14 -1.60
C PRO A 400 -46.72 -11.61 -1.49
N LEU A 401 -46.33 -12.28 -0.41
CA LEU A 401 -44.95 -12.76 -0.23
C LEU A 401 -44.63 -13.95 -1.15
N ARG A 402 -45.57 -14.88 -1.37
CA ARG A 402 -45.41 -15.97 -2.37
C ARG A 402 -45.31 -15.47 -3.80
N ALA A 403 -45.91 -14.32 -4.12
CA ALA A 403 -45.75 -13.69 -5.44
C ALA A 403 -44.30 -13.33 -5.73
N ILE A 404 -43.47 -13.15 -4.70
CA ILE A 404 -42.03 -12.89 -4.79
C ILE A 404 -41.25 -14.21 -4.73
N ILE A 405 -41.49 -15.05 -3.71
CA ILE A 405 -40.73 -16.28 -3.47
C ILE A 405 -40.87 -17.29 -4.62
N ASP A 406 -42.06 -17.42 -5.22
CA ASP A 406 -42.31 -18.32 -6.35
C ASP A 406 -42.17 -17.65 -7.71
N ALA A 407 -41.73 -16.39 -7.76
CA ALA A 407 -41.66 -15.64 -9.01
C ALA A 407 -40.69 -16.29 -10.00
N ALA A 408 -41.07 -16.24 -11.28
CA ALA A 408 -40.15 -16.38 -12.40
C ALA A 408 -39.79 -15.00 -12.97
N PRO A 409 -38.68 -14.86 -13.72
CA PRO A 409 -38.31 -13.58 -14.33
C PRO A 409 -39.41 -12.88 -15.13
N LYS A 410 -40.26 -13.66 -15.83
CA LYS A 410 -41.42 -13.12 -16.58
C LYS A 410 -42.47 -12.45 -15.68
N GLU A 411 -42.52 -12.78 -14.39
CA GLU A 411 -43.51 -12.28 -13.41
C GLU A 411 -43.00 -11.04 -12.67
N VAL A 412 -41.74 -10.63 -12.91
CA VAL A 412 -41.20 -9.35 -12.46
C VAL A 412 -41.68 -8.26 -13.42
N ALA A 413 -42.58 -7.40 -12.93
CA ALA A 413 -43.23 -6.37 -13.71
C ALA A 413 -42.42 -5.07 -13.79
N LEU A 414 -41.63 -4.75 -12.76
CA LEU A 414 -40.79 -3.56 -12.72
C LEU A 414 -39.61 -3.78 -11.78
N VAL A 415 -38.44 -3.26 -12.15
CA VAL A 415 -37.28 -3.06 -11.29
C VAL A 415 -36.79 -1.63 -11.44
N MET A 416 -36.68 -0.95 -10.31
CA MET A 416 -36.20 0.42 -10.20
C MET A 416 -35.00 0.49 -9.27
N ARG A 417 -33.99 1.26 -9.66
CA ARG A 417 -32.84 1.61 -8.82
C ARG A 417 -32.81 3.13 -8.67
N GLY A 418 -32.94 3.63 -7.44
CA GLY A 418 -33.00 5.07 -7.14
C GLY A 418 -34.06 5.81 -7.94
N GLY A 419 -35.27 5.23 -8.06
CA GLY A 419 -36.35 5.84 -8.84
C GLY A 419 -36.25 5.65 -10.37
N LYS A 420 -35.14 5.12 -10.89
CA LYS A 420 -34.90 4.91 -12.33
C LYS A 420 -35.36 3.52 -12.73
N ALA A 421 -36.30 3.42 -13.68
CA ALA A 421 -36.75 2.14 -14.23
C ALA A 421 -35.66 1.50 -15.12
N LEU A 422 -35.27 0.27 -14.79
CA LEU A 422 -34.22 -0.49 -15.48
C LEU A 422 -34.78 -1.66 -16.30
N TYR A 423 -35.82 -2.34 -15.80
CA TYR A 423 -36.39 -3.52 -16.42
C TYR A 423 -37.87 -3.69 -16.04
N GLY A 424 -38.69 -4.24 -16.94
CA GLY A 424 -40.08 -4.56 -16.62
C GLY A 424 -40.96 -4.85 -17.83
N ASP A 425 -42.27 -4.85 -17.60
CA ASP A 425 -43.28 -4.99 -18.65
C ASP A 425 -43.18 -3.85 -19.66
N HIS A 426 -43.31 -4.18 -20.96
CA HIS A 426 -43.11 -3.22 -22.04
C HIS A 426 -43.93 -1.93 -21.89
N ASN A 427 -45.23 -2.03 -21.66
CA ASN A 427 -46.10 -0.84 -21.54
C ASN A 427 -45.75 0.00 -20.30
N LEU A 428 -45.29 -0.64 -19.23
CA LEU A 428 -44.90 0.03 -17.99
C LEU A 428 -43.59 0.80 -18.16
N ILE A 429 -42.58 0.15 -18.73
CA ILE A 429 -41.28 0.79 -19.00
C ILE A 429 -41.43 1.89 -20.04
N ALA A 430 -42.15 1.66 -21.15
CA ALA A 430 -42.39 2.70 -22.15
C ALA A 430 -43.08 3.95 -21.56
N GLY A 431 -43.97 3.77 -20.58
CA GLY A 431 -44.63 4.87 -19.87
C GLY A 431 -43.74 5.61 -18.87
N LEU A 432 -42.75 4.93 -18.28
CA LEU A 432 -41.83 5.51 -17.29
C LEU A 432 -40.54 6.07 -17.90
N ARG A 433 -40.08 5.48 -19.00
CA ARG A 433 -38.81 5.75 -19.66
C ARG A 433 -38.95 5.47 -21.17
N PRO A 434 -39.34 6.47 -21.98
CA PRO A 434 -39.70 6.27 -23.39
C PRO A 434 -38.49 6.07 -24.32
N THR A 435 -37.27 6.36 -23.88
CA THR A 435 -36.04 6.26 -24.67
C THR A 435 -34.97 5.45 -23.95
N GLY A 436 -34.03 4.89 -24.71
CA GLY A 436 -32.87 4.17 -24.15
C GLY A 436 -33.16 2.74 -23.69
N CYS A 437 -34.33 2.20 -24.02
CA CYS A 437 -34.77 0.85 -23.65
C CYS A 437 -35.11 -0.01 -24.87
N ASP A 438 -34.67 -1.27 -24.83
CA ASP A 438 -34.91 -2.26 -25.87
C ASP A 438 -36.02 -3.23 -25.45
N ALA A 439 -36.96 -3.47 -26.36
CA ALA A 439 -38.00 -4.46 -26.15
C ALA A 439 -37.52 -5.86 -26.57
N PHE A 440 -37.89 -6.87 -25.79
CA PHE A 440 -37.60 -8.26 -26.09
C PHE A 440 -38.68 -9.18 -25.52
N GLU A 441 -38.74 -10.39 -26.05
CA GLU A 441 -39.69 -11.41 -25.61
C GLU A 441 -39.04 -12.28 -24.51
N MET A 442 -39.77 -12.48 -23.41
CA MET A 442 -39.37 -13.32 -22.29
C MET A 442 -40.55 -14.22 -21.89
N CYS A 443 -40.50 -15.48 -22.33
CA CYS A 443 -41.37 -16.54 -21.82
C CYS A 443 -42.89 -16.30 -22.01
N GLY A 444 -43.25 -15.74 -23.16
CA GLY A 444 -44.58 -15.31 -23.56
C GLY A 444 -44.90 -13.86 -23.17
N ALA A 445 -44.06 -13.19 -22.38
CA ALA A 445 -44.26 -11.81 -21.95
C ALA A 445 -43.38 -10.85 -22.75
N PHE A 446 -43.93 -9.70 -23.12
CA PHE A 446 -43.18 -8.66 -23.81
C PHE A 446 -42.58 -7.69 -22.80
N LYS A 447 -41.25 -7.70 -22.69
CA LYS A 447 -40.47 -6.96 -21.68
C LYS A 447 -39.65 -5.84 -22.32
N GLN A 448 -39.16 -4.94 -21.49
CA GLN A 448 -38.16 -3.95 -21.85
C GLN A 448 -37.02 -3.91 -20.84
N VAL A 449 -35.81 -3.64 -21.33
CA VAL A 449 -34.62 -3.37 -20.51
C VAL A 449 -33.93 -2.10 -20.99
N CYS A 450 -33.53 -1.25 -20.06
CA CYS A 450 -32.98 0.06 -20.34
C CYS A 450 -31.46 0.06 -20.13
N LEU A 451 -30.71 -0.18 -21.20
CA LEU A 451 -29.25 -0.33 -21.16
C LEU A 451 -28.51 0.86 -21.75
N GLN A 452 -29.11 1.56 -22.72
CA GLN A 452 -28.38 2.54 -23.53
C GLN A 452 -27.86 3.70 -22.68
N ASP A 453 -28.65 4.21 -21.75
CA ASP A 453 -28.22 5.32 -20.87
C ASP A 453 -27.53 4.84 -19.58
N GLU A 454 -27.46 3.52 -19.35
CA GLU A 454 -26.71 2.95 -18.21
C GLU A 454 -25.29 2.56 -18.61
N ILE A 455 -25.15 1.87 -19.74
CA ILE A 455 -23.91 1.19 -20.14
C ILE A 455 -23.48 1.51 -21.57
N GLY A 456 -24.19 2.43 -22.24
CA GLY A 456 -23.86 2.86 -23.60
C GLY A 456 -24.16 1.82 -24.69
N LYS A 457 -24.89 0.75 -24.38
CA LYS A 457 -25.19 -0.36 -25.29
C LYS A 457 -26.67 -0.68 -25.33
N SER A 458 -27.16 -1.16 -26.47
CA SER A 458 -28.46 -1.83 -26.58
C SER A 458 -28.41 -3.29 -26.12
N TRP A 459 -29.57 -3.88 -25.84
CA TRP A 459 -29.74 -5.31 -25.55
C TRP A 459 -29.07 -6.18 -26.62
N GLY A 460 -29.29 -5.86 -27.90
CA GLY A 460 -28.68 -6.58 -29.01
C GLY A 460 -27.15 -6.45 -29.06
N GLN A 461 -26.62 -5.27 -28.76
CA GLN A 461 -25.16 -5.05 -28.70
C GLN A 461 -24.51 -5.79 -27.53
N LEU A 462 -25.12 -5.76 -26.35
CA LEU A 462 -24.61 -6.49 -25.18
C LEU A 462 -24.66 -8.01 -25.42
N THR A 463 -25.79 -8.52 -25.93
CA THR A 463 -25.95 -9.94 -26.29
C THR A 463 -24.90 -10.38 -27.31
N ALA A 464 -24.64 -9.57 -28.34
CA ALA A 464 -23.62 -9.87 -29.33
C ALA A 464 -22.21 -9.87 -28.74
N SER A 465 -21.93 -8.97 -27.80
CA SER A 465 -20.61 -8.80 -27.18
C SER A 465 -20.23 -9.97 -26.28
N VAL A 466 -21.17 -10.47 -25.49
CA VAL A 466 -20.91 -11.60 -24.57
C VAL A 466 -20.87 -12.95 -25.28
N GLY A 467 -21.43 -13.04 -26.49
CA GLY A 467 -21.46 -14.27 -27.27
C GLY A 467 -22.29 -15.36 -26.61
N ASN A 468 -21.76 -16.58 -26.54
CA ASN A 468 -22.47 -17.77 -26.06
C ASN A 468 -22.01 -18.15 -24.64
N ILE A 469 -22.43 -17.36 -23.65
CA ILE A 469 -22.28 -17.65 -22.22
C ILE A 469 -23.64 -18.05 -21.62
N TYR A 470 -23.67 -18.39 -20.32
CA TYR A 470 -24.91 -18.79 -19.65
C TYR A 470 -25.99 -17.68 -19.81
N PRO A 471 -27.21 -18.00 -20.25
CA PRO A 471 -28.27 -17.02 -20.54
C PRO A 471 -28.58 -16.07 -19.38
N ALA A 472 -29.06 -14.88 -19.72
CA ALA A 472 -29.53 -13.91 -18.72
C ALA A 472 -30.85 -14.34 -18.04
N PHE A 473 -31.63 -15.24 -18.66
CA PHE A 473 -32.86 -15.78 -18.09
C PHE A 473 -33.24 -17.14 -18.69
N TYR A 474 -34.13 -17.85 -17.98
CA TYR A 474 -34.77 -19.09 -18.42
C TYR A 474 -36.29 -19.02 -18.16
N CYS A 475 -37.06 -19.70 -19.01
CA CYS A 475 -38.53 -19.75 -18.87
C CYS A 475 -39.05 -20.85 -17.95
N GLY A 476 -38.15 -21.70 -17.47
CA GLY A 476 -38.40 -22.72 -16.46
C GLY A 476 -37.19 -22.86 -15.55
N ALA A 477 -36.96 -24.05 -15.02
CA ALA A 477 -35.72 -24.33 -14.31
C ALA A 477 -34.50 -24.03 -15.21
N PRO A 478 -33.50 -23.29 -14.73
CA PRO A 478 -32.27 -23.04 -15.47
C PRO A 478 -31.58 -24.35 -15.87
N ALA A 479 -30.92 -24.36 -17.03
CA ALA A 479 -30.21 -25.54 -17.49
C ALA A 479 -29.06 -25.87 -16.53
N ASN A 480 -28.94 -27.14 -16.14
CA ASN A 480 -27.96 -27.63 -15.15
C ASN A 480 -28.00 -26.88 -13.82
N GLU A 481 -29.15 -26.34 -13.42
CA GLU A 481 -29.27 -25.66 -12.13
C GLU A 481 -28.74 -26.56 -11.00
N PRO A 482 -27.81 -26.07 -10.15
CA PRO A 482 -27.26 -26.86 -9.06
C PRO A 482 -28.36 -27.33 -8.11
N THR A 483 -28.21 -28.54 -7.56
CA THR A 483 -29.26 -29.13 -6.73
C THR A 483 -29.47 -28.34 -5.44
N CYS A 484 -30.73 -28.19 -5.04
CA CYS A 484 -31.13 -27.72 -3.71
C CYS A 484 -31.57 -28.89 -2.80
N LYS A 485 -31.49 -30.13 -3.30
CA LYS A 485 -31.80 -31.34 -2.54
C LYS A 485 -30.54 -31.83 -1.81
N PRO A 486 -30.52 -31.79 -0.45
CA PRO A 486 -29.41 -32.34 0.33
C PRO A 486 -29.16 -33.80 -0.03
N SER A 487 -27.91 -34.15 -0.31
CA SER A 487 -27.55 -35.54 -0.62
C SER A 487 -26.06 -35.76 -0.44
N ARG A 488 -25.72 -36.86 0.24
CA ARG A 488 -24.35 -37.35 0.43
C ARG A 488 -24.32 -38.86 0.21
N PRO A 489 -24.06 -39.31 -1.04
CA PRO A 489 -24.16 -40.72 -1.41
C PRO A 489 -22.99 -41.58 -0.91
N LYS A 490 -21.94 -40.97 -0.34
CA LYS A 490 -20.77 -41.64 0.22
C LYS A 490 -20.46 -41.06 1.60
N ALA A 491 -20.32 -41.93 2.59
CA ALA A 491 -19.87 -41.53 3.92
C ALA A 491 -18.37 -41.26 3.91
N VAL A 492 -17.97 -40.26 4.67
CA VAL A 492 -16.60 -40.01 5.12
C VAL A 492 -16.53 -40.27 6.62
N ASN A 493 -15.33 -40.37 7.19
CA ASN A 493 -15.18 -40.80 8.59
C ASN A 493 -15.96 -39.88 9.54
N GLY A 494 -17.01 -40.43 10.16
CA GLY A 494 -17.87 -39.71 11.11
C GLY A 494 -19.17 -39.16 10.54
N SER A 495 -19.47 -39.31 9.24
CA SER A 495 -20.73 -38.81 8.63
C SER A 495 -21.75 -39.90 8.30
N THR A 496 -23.04 -39.54 8.16
CA THR A 496 -24.08 -40.41 7.60
C THR A 496 -24.04 -40.46 6.07
N VAL A 497 -24.78 -41.41 5.49
CA VAL A 497 -25.10 -41.48 4.05
C VAL A 497 -26.57 -41.16 3.89
N TYR A 498 -26.90 -40.23 3.00
CA TYR A 498 -28.28 -39.83 2.76
C TYR A 498 -28.50 -39.41 1.31
N THR A 499 -29.70 -39.66 0.80
CA THR A 499 -30.10 -39.29 -0.58
C THR A 499 -30.98 -38.05 -0.62
N GLY A 500 -31.42 -37.54 0.55
CA GLY A 500 -32.44 -36.51 0.67
C GLY A 500 -33.84 -36.97 0.28
N ASP A 501 -34.05 -38.28 0.07
CA ASP A 501 -35.37 -38.82 -0.24
C ASP A 501 -36.18 -38.98 1.04
N ARG A 502 -37.19 -38.13 1.19
CA ARG A 502 -38.12 -38.18 2.32
C ARG A 502 -39.03 -39.40 2.23
N SER A 503 -39.30 -40.02 3.38
CA SER A 503 -40.22 -41.15 3.51
C SER A 503 -40.90 -41.16 4.88
N ASP A 504 -41.92 -42.00 5.08
CA ASP A 504 -42.56 -42.14 6.40
C ASP A 504 -41.58 -42.60 7.51
N ALA A 505 -40.47 -43.25 7.14
CA ALA A 505 -39.44 -43.71 8.07
C ALA A 505 -38.32 -42.70 8.32
N ASP A 506 -38.09 -41.79 7.36
CA ASP A 506 -37.06 -40.74 7.32
C ASP A 506 -37.72 -39.45 6.77
N PRO A 507 -38.51 -38.72 7.58
CA PRO A 507 -39.38 -37.66 7.09
C PRO A 507 -38.65 -36.40 6.60
N ASP A 508 -37.40 -36.21 6.99
CA ASP A 508 -36.55 -35.09 6.56
C ASP A 508 -35.44 -35.52 5.59
N GLY A 509 -35.18 -36.81 5.43
CA GLY A 509 -34.27 -37.35 4.42
C GLY A 509 -32.79 -37.25 4.79
N ASP A 510 -32.46 -37.17 6.08
CA ASP A 510 -31.09 -37.02 6.60
C ASP A 510 -30.31 -38.36 6.73
N GLY A 511 -31.01 -39.48 6.44
CA GLY A 511 -30.47 -40.83 6.45
C GLY A 511 -30.56 -41.54 7.80
N LEU A 512 -31.16 -40.91 8.82
CA LEU A 512 -31.45 -41.50 10.12
C LEU A 512 -32.94 -41.78 10.28
N THR A 513 -33.27 -42.74 11.16
CA THR A 513 -34.67 -43.17 11.35
C THR A 513 -34.93 -43.57 12.79
N GLY A 514 -36.18 -43.47 13.22
CA GLY A 514 -36.63 -43.97 14.52
C GLY A 514 -35.93 -43.27 15.69
N THR A 515 -35.45 -44.05 16.67
CA THR A 515 -34.80 -43.48 17.88
C THR A 515 -33.34 -43.10 17.67
N ALA A 516 -32.78 -43.36 16.50
CA ALA A 516 -31.43 -42.91 16.15
C ALA A 516 -31.41 -41.47 15.64
N ASP A 517 -32.60 -40.92 15.36
CA ASP A 517 -32.84 -39.59 14.85
C ASP A 517 -33.39 -38.69 15.97
N ASN A 518 -32.60 -37.70 16.38
CA ASN A 518 -32.95 -36.74 17.43
C ASN A 518 -33.69 -35.50 16.89
N CYS A 519 -33.87 -35.37 15.58
CA CYS A 519 -34.75 -34.38 14.95
C CYS A 519 -35.58 -34.98 13.80
N PRO A 520 -36.59 -35.84 14.07
CA PRO A 520 -37.29 -36.64 13.03
C PRO A 520 -38.02 -35.92 11.89
N ARG A 521 -38.00 -34.59 11.86
CA ARG A 521 -38.66 -33.74 10.86
C ARG A 521 -37.78 -32.56 10.43
N VAL A 522 -36.59 -32.43 10.98
CA VAL A 522 -35.68 -31.30 10.75
C VAL A 522 -34.30 -31.85 10.42
N PHE A 523 -34.00 -31.84 9.13
CA PHE A 523 -32.79 -32.37 8.53
C PHE A 523 -31.54 -31.91 9.29
N ASN A 524 -30.87 -32.85 9.92
CA ASN A 524 -29.68 -32.63 10.72
C ASN A 524 -28.74 -33.85 10.63
N PRO A 525 -28.26 -34.20 9.42
CA PRO A 525 -27.43 -35.39 9.24
C PRO A 525 -26.16 -35.31 10.08
N ILE A 526 -25.54 -36.46 10.32
CA ILE A 526 -24.25 -36.49 11.02
C ILE A 526 -23.17 -35.99 10.06
N ARG A 527 -22.52 -34.87 10.40
CA ARG A 527 -21.38 -34.33 9.67
C ARG A 527 -20.06 -34.90 10.24
N PRO A 528 -18.95 -34.86 9.47
CA PRO A 528 -17.62 -35.23 9.97
C PRO A 528 -17.24 -34.55 11.30
N LEU A 529 -17.69 -33.31 11.53
CA LEU A 529 -17.41 -32.57 12.76
C LEU A 529 -18.22 -33.03 13.98
N ASP A 530 -19.32 -33.77 13.78
CA ASP A 530 -20.26 -34.18 14.83
C ASP A 530 -19.87 -35.52 15.50
N ASN A 531 -18.72 -36.10 15.13
CA ASN A 531 -18.13 -37.30 15.75
C ASN A 531 -19.06 -38.53 15.79
N GLY A 532 -19.85 -38.74 14.74
CA GLY A 532 -20.67 -39.94 14.58
C GLY A 532 -22.02 -39.91 15.31
N LYS A 533 -22.49 -38.73 15.76
CA LYS A 533 -23.83 -38.52 16.32
C LYS A 533 -24.42 -37.20 15.81
N GLN A 534 -25.74 -37.10 15.73
CA GLN A 534 -26.38 -35.81 15.46
C GLN A 534 -26.05 -34.83 16.58
N ALA A 535 -25.88 -33.55 16.23
CA ALA A 535 -25.56 -32.50 17.19
C ALA A 535 -26.71 -32.34 18.21
N ASP A 536 -26.33 -32.24 19.48
CA ASP A 536 -27.19 -32.07 20.67
C ASP A 536 -26.28 -31.49 21.76
N ALA A 537 -26.16 -30.16 21.76
CA ALA A 537 -25.13 -29.44 22.50
C ALA A 537 -25.40 -29.36 24.01
N ASP A 538 -26.67 -29.44 24.44
CA ASP A 538 -27.06 -29.43 25.85
C ASP A 538 -27.42 -30.83 26.41
N ALA A 539 -27.44 -31.84 25.55
CA ALA A 539 -27.64 -33.24 25.87
C ALA A 539 -29.04 -33.58 26.43
N ASP A 540 -30.08 -32.90 25.96
CA ASP A 540 -31.46 -33.16 26.35
C ASP A 540 -32.21 -34.16 25.43
N SER A 541 -31.51 -34.69 24.42
CA SER A 541 -32.00 -35.62 23.39
C SER A 541 -32.83 -35.00 22.27
N LEU A 542 -32.97 -33.68 22.21
CA LEU A 542 -33.39 -32.96 21.01
C LEU A 542 -32.14 -32.49 20.26
N GLY A 543 -32.11 -32.63 18.94
CA GLY A 543 -30.97 -32.13 18.17
C GLY A 543 -30.99 -30.61 18.01
N ASP A 544 -29.81 -29.99 17.91
CA ASP A 544 -29.67 -28.52 17.86
C ASP A 544 -30.63 -27.83 16.87
N PRO A 545 -30.89 -28.35 15.64
CA PRO A 545 -31.78 -27.69 14.68
C PRO A 545 -33.28 -27.80 14.99
N CYS A 546 -33.71 -28.75 15.82
CA CYS A 546 -35.12 -28.88 16.23
C CYS A 546 -35.37 -28.46 17.68
N ASP A 547 -34.33 -28.37 18.49
CA ASP A 547 -34.39 -27.88 19.86
C ASP A 547 -34.75 -26.39 19.90
N PRO A 548 -35.84 -25.99 20.60
CA PRO A 548 -36.13 -24.59 20.87
C PRO A 548 -34.93 -23.84 21.46
N CYS A 549 -34.16 -24.43 22.37
CA CYS A 549 -33.04 -23.82 23.09
C CYS A 549 -31.78 -24.69 23.12
N PRO A 550 -31.01 -24.71 22.02
CA PRO A 550 -29.88 -25.63 21.79
C PRO A 550 -28.72 -25.60 22.80
N LEU A 551 -28.77 -24.74 23.82
CA LEU A 551 -27.70 -24.56 24.82
C LEU A 551 -28.20 -24.71 26.25
N THR A 552 -29.50 -24.98 26.45
CA THR A 552 -30.12 -25.04 27.78
C THR A 552 -31.10 -26.20 27.86
N ALA A 553 -30.61 -27.31 28.40
CA ALA A 553 -31.32 -28.58 28.41
C ALA A 553 -32.75 -28.46 28.94
N ASN A 554 -33.72 -28.99 28.19
CA ASN A 554 -35.16 -29.00 28.48
C ASN A 554 -35.81 -27.61 28.56
N ALA A 555 -35.18 -26.56 28.01
CA ALA A 555 -35.79 -25.23 27.96
C ALA A 555 -36.70 -25.07 26.73
N THR A 556 -37.82 -24.40 26.93
CA THR A 556 -38.80 -24.13 25.86
C THR A 556 -38.78 -22.67 25.40
N GLU A 557 -38.03 -21.81 26.08
CA GLU A 557 -37.84 -20.39 25.76
C GLU A 557 -36.37 -20.04 26.01
N CYS A 558 -35.74 -19.40 25.03
CA CYS A 558 -34.32 -19.07 25.11
C CYS A 558 -34.17 -17.60 25.43
N VAL A 559 -33.02 -17.25 26.00
CA VAL A 559 -32.58 -15.86 25.98
C VAL A 559 -32.21 -15.55 24.53
N ALA A 560 -33.16 -15.08 23.74
CA ALA A 560 -32.87 -14.52 22.43
C ALA A 560 -32.16 -13.18 22.65
N TYR A 561 -31.01 -12.99 22.01
CA TYR A 561 -30.40 -11.66 21.90
C TYR A 561 -31.37 -10.77 21.10
N ASP A 562 -31.80 -9.64 21.68
CA ASP A 562 -32.68 -8.70 20.98
C ASP A 562 -31.84 -7.90 19.99
N PRO A 563 -32.03 -8.03 18.67
CA PRO A 563 -31.25 -7.30 17.68
C PRO A 563 -31.45 -5.77 17.73
N LYS A 564 -32.34 -5.25 18.59
CA LYS A 564 -32.54 -3.81 18.84
C LYS A 564 -31.85 -3.30 20.10
N ASP A 565 -31.19 -4.18 20.84
CA ASP A 565 -30.44 -3.92 22.08
C ASP A 565 -29.12 -4.69 21.95
N ARG A 566 -28.20 -4.11 21.17
CA ARG A 566 -27.00 -4.77 20.64
C ARG A 566 -26.09 -5.30 21.73
N ASP A 567 -26.04 -4.64 22.88
CA ASP A 567 -25.22 -5.03 24.01
C ASP A 567 -26.00 -5.72 25.14
N ALA A 568 -27.31 -5.92 24.92
CA ALA A 568 -28.22 -6.65 25.78
C ALA A 568 -28.28 -6.13 27.23
N ASP A 569 -28.10 -4.83 27.41
CA ASP A 569 -28.15 -4.20 28.73
C ASP A 569 -29.57 -3.84 29.20
N GLY A 570 -30.56 -3.99 28.31
CA GLY A 570 -31.96 -3.64 28.51
C GLY A 570 -32.34 -2.26 27.95
N ARG A 571 -31.45 -1.57 27.24
CA ARG A 571 -31.67 -0.29 26.55
C ARG A 571 -31.63 -0.51 25.04
N PRO A 572 -32.71 -0.16 24.32
CA PRO A 572 -32.67 -0.20 22.87
C PRO A 572 -31.64 0.79 22.32
N ASP A 573 -30.86 0.37 21.32
CA ASP A 573 -29.78 1.13 20.66
C ASP A 573 -30.17 2.59 20.38
N ALA A 574 -31.40 2.82 19.92
CA ALA A 574 -31.90 4.14 19.55
C ALA A 574 -32.01 5.13 20.73
N SER A 575 -31.92 4.65 21.96
CA SER A 575 -32.02 5.42 23.20
C SER A 575 -30.83 5.21 24.14
N ASP A 576 -29.82 4.47 23.68
CA ASP A 576 -28.65 4.09 24.45
C ASP A 576 -27.51 5.09 24.22
N ASN A 577 -26.87 5.58 25.30
CA ASN A 577 -25.69 6.43 25.22
C ASN A 577 -24.38 5.64 25.03
N CYS A 578 -24.42 4.32 25.08
CA CYS A 578 -23.36 3.39 24.65
C CYS A 578 -23.95 2.17 23.90
N PRO A 579 -24.47 2.31 22.66
CA PRO A 579 -25.17 1.24 21.91
C PRO A 579 -24.37 -0.03 21.55
N ALA A 580 -23.18 -0.22 22.12
CA ALA A 580 -22.31 -1.36 21.90
C ALA A 580 -21.59 -1.81 23.18
N ILE A 581 -21.80 -1.12 24.31
CA ILE A 581 -21.16 -1.42 25.59
C ILE A 581 -22.19 -1.29 26.69
N GLY A 582 -22.68 -2.44 27.16
CA GLY A 582 -23.79 -2.49 28.09
C GLY A 582 -23.55 -1.65 29.35
N ASN A 583 -24.38 -0.64 29.50
CA ASN A 583 -24.36 0.31 30.60
C ASN A 583 -25.80 0.69 30.99
N ALA A 584 -26.56 -0.28 31.51
CA ALA A 584 -28.01 -0.14 31.78
C ALA A 584 -28.40 1.09 32.63
N ASN A 585 -27.45 1.63 33.40
CA ASN A 585 -27.58 2.82 34.23
C ASN A 585 -27.41 4.15 33.48
N GLN A 586 -26.90 4.14 32.24
CA GLN A 586 -26.74 5.26 31.32
C GLN A 586 -26.01 6.44 31.97
N VAL A 587 -24.96 6.14 32.73
CA VAL A 587 -24.13 7.19 33.35
C VAL A 587 -23.36 7.91 32.25
N ASP A 588 -23.45 9.22 32.26
CA ASP A 588 -22.77 10.18 31.38
C ASP A 588 -22.41 11.37 32.28
N ALA A 589 -21.17 11.38 32.78
CA ALA A 589 -20.74 12.28 33.84
C ALA A 589 -20.43 13.70 33.36
N ASP A 590 -20.14 13.90 32.07
CA ASP A 590 -19.90 15.22 31.47
C ASP A 590 -21.05 15.75 30.59
N ALA A 591 -22.10 14.95 30.42
CA ALA A 591 -23.37 15.27 29.77
C ALA A 591 -23.24 15.60 28.28
N ASP A 592 -22.37 14.90 27.57
CA ASP A 592 -22.10 15.09 26.15
C ASP A 592 -22.92 14.16 25.23
N GLY A 593 -23.68 13.22 25.82
CA GLY A 593 -24.51 12.24 25.13
C GLY A 593 -23.84 10.90 24.89
N LYS A 594 -22.60 10.71 25.36
CA LYS A 594 -21.82 9.47 25.29
C LYS A 594 -21.64 8.94 26.71
N GLY A 595 -21.95 7.67 26.94
CA GLY A 595 -21.89 7.11 28.29
C GLY A 595 -20.46 6.87 28.79
N ASP A 596 -20.24 6.95 30.09
CA ASP A 596 -18.94 6.70 30.76
C ASP A 596 -18.32 5.35 30.37
N ALA A 597 -19.15 4.37 30.01
CA ALA A 597 -18.71 3.02 29.65
C ALA A 597 -18.04 2.96 28.26
N CYS A 598 -18.41 3.87 27.35
CA CYS A 598 -17.90 3.93 25.99
C CYS A 598 -17.14 5.24 25.71
N ASP A 599 -16.92 6.06 26.74
CA ASP A 599 -16.16 7.29 26.62
C ASP A 599 -14.79 7.24 27.31
N ASP A 600 -13.74 7.30 26.49
CA ASP A 600 -12.33 7.27 26.93
C ASP A 600 -11.94 8.48 27.80
N CYS A 601 -12.80 9.51 27.85
CA CYS A 601 -12.59 10.72 28.65
C CYS A 601 -13.88 11.20 29.32
N ALA A 602 -14.58 10.28 30.01
CA ALA A 602 -15.88 10.45 30.68
C ALA A 602 -16.10 11.68 31.59
N MET A 603 -15.08 12.51 31.81
CA MET A 603 -15.14 13.75 32.58
C MET A 603 -14.95 15.01 31.70
N SER A 604 -14.87 14.88 30.38
CA SER A 604 -14.50 15.94 29.42
C SER A 604 -15.22 15.81 28.07
N ALA A 605 -16.38 16.46 27.98
CA ALA A 605 -17.32 16.39 26.86
C ALA A 605 -16.66 16.38 25.46
N ASN A 606 -16.98 15.33 24.70
CA ASN A 606 -16.60 15.03 23.33
C ASN A 606 -17.76 14.36 22.56
N PRO A 607 -18.86 15.10 22.27
CA PRO A 607 -20.09 14.54 21.72
C PRO A 607 -19.88 13.74 20.43
N GLY A 608 -20.60 12.62 20.33
CA GLY A 608 -20.60 11.76 19.14
C GLY A 608 -19.27 11.04 18.95
N ALA A 609 -18.68 11.15 17.76
CA ALA A 609 -17.40 10.51 17.42
C ALA A 609 -16.17 11.39 17.71
N ALA A 610 -16.33 12.50 18.45
CA ALA A 610 -15.23 13.42 18.70
C ALA A 610 -14.16 12.81 19.64
N ALA A 611 -12.90 13.08 19.32
CA ALA A 611 -11.77 12.69 20.15
C ALA A 611 -11.70 13.45 21.49
N CYS A 612 -11.08 12.82 22.48
CA CYS A 612 -10.91 13.35 23.82
C CYS A 612 -10.06 14.63 23.86
N PRO A 613 -10.61 15.78 24.26
CA PRO A 613 -9.84 17.01 24.43
C PRO A 613 -8.78 16.83 25.51
N SER A 614 -7.51 17.04 25.16
CA SER A 614 -6.42 16.86 26.11
C SER A 614 -5.31 17.91 25.95
N THR A 615 -4.40 17.91 26.91
CA THR A 615 -3.16 18.71 26.87
C THR A 615 -1.96 17.78 26.76
N ILE A 616 -0.81 18.28 26.32
CA ILE A 616 0.43 17.49 26.30
C ILE A 616 0.74 16.91 27.69
N TYR A 617 0.57 17.70 28.75
CA TYR A 617 0.73 17.21 30.13
C TYR A 617 -0.29 16.13 30.49
N GLY A 618 -1.55 16.29 30.06
CA GLY A 618 -2.65 15.36 30.28
C GLY A 618 -2.49 14.02 29.56
N VAL A 619 -1.79 14.02 28.42
CA VAL A 619 -1.37 12.78 27.76
C VAL A 619 -0.21 12.14 28.53
N LYS A 620 0.84 12.91 28.83
CA LYS A 620 2.06 12.38 29.47
C LYS A 620 1.88 11.92 30.92
N ASN A 621 0.89 12.42 31.65
CA ASN A 621 0.58 12.00 33.02
C ASN A 621 -0.42 10.81 33.07
N GLY A 622 -0.92 10.34 31.91
CA GLY A 622 -1.85 9.22 31.81
C GLY A 622 -3.30 9.54 32.16
N THR A 623 -3.76 10.79 32.04
CA THR A 623 -5.20 11.11 32.22
C THR A 623 -6.09 10.54 31.12
N ILE A 624 -5.53 10.19 29.95
CA ILE A 624 -6.24 9.54 28.84
C ILE A 624 -5.68 8.12 28.69
N PRO A 625 -6.54 7.09 28.52
CA PRO A 625 -6.08 5.73 28.29
C PRO A 625 -5.31 5.58 26.98
N MET A 626 -4.46 4.56 26.88
CA MET A 626 -3.84 4.19 25.60
C MET A 626 -4.93 3.84 24.58
N ASP A 627 -4.61 3.99 23.30
CA ASP A 627 -5.47 3.71 22.14
C ASP A 627 -6.68 4.63 21.96
N ALA A 628 -6.94 5.52 22.91
CA ALA A 628 -7.97 6.56 22.81
C ALA A 628 -7.63 7.60 21.72
N GLN A 629 -8.67 8.13 21.09
CA GLN A 629 -8.54 9.29 20.21
C GLN A 629 -8.38 10.55 21.05
N VAL A 630 -7.36 11.36 20.75
CA VAL A 630 -7.05 12.62 21.46
C VAL A 630 -7.05 13.82 20.54
N LEU A 631 -7.67 14.90 21.01
CA LEU A 631 -7.63 16.22 20.40
C LEU A 631 -6.66 17.12 21.18
N ILE A 632 -5.54 17.50 20.54
CA ILE A 632 -4.57 18.45 21.07
C ILE A 632 -4.68 19.76 20.29
N THR A 633 -4.97 20.86 20.99
CA THR A 633 -5.15 22.17 20.36
C THR A 633 -3.95 23.08 20.59
N ASN A 634 -3.65 23.92 19.60
CA ASN A 634 -2.68 25.02 19.70
C ASN A 634 -1.25 24.62 20.14
N ALA A 635 -0.78 23.43 19.77
CA ALA A 635 0.53 22.91 20.14
C ALA A 635 1.65 23.45 19.23
N LEU A 636 2.78 23.86 19.82
CA LEU A 636 3.93 24.41 19.09
C LEU A 636 4.84 23.30 18.57
N VAL A 637 5.09 23.27 17.26
CA VAL A 637 6.01 22.32 16.61
C VAL A 637 7.46 22.74 16.87
N THR A 638 8.25 21.88 17.52
CA THR A 638 9.64 22.16 17.92
C THR A 638 10.70 21.46 17.08
N GLY A 639 10.34 20.42 16.35
CA GLY A 639 11.20 19.70 15.41
C GLY A 639 10.37 18.84 14.46
N LYS A 640 10.86 18.61 13.24
CA LYS A 640 10.20 17.75 12.24
C LYS A 640 11.21 16.83 11.57
N GLY A 641 10.91 15.53 11.55
CA GLY A 641 11.64 14.52 10.78
C GLY A 641 10.80 14.01 9.60
N ALA A 642 11.29 12.97 8.92
CA ALA A 642 10.63 12.41 7.75
C ALA A 642 9.30 11.70 8.08
N ASN A 643 9.21 11.06 9.25
CA ASN A 643 8.07 10.23 9.66
C ASN A 643 7.37 10.79 10.91
N GLY A 644 7.38 12.11 11.09
CA GLY A 644 6.68 12.75 12.21
C GLY A 644 7.33 14.05 12.69
N PHE A 645 6.78 14.61 13.75
CA PHE A 645 7.24 15.88 14.32
C PHE A 645 7.03 15.91 15.84
N PHE A 646 7.78 16.78 16.52
CA PHE A 646 7.69 17.00 17.95
C PHE A 646 6.90 18.27 18.22
N ILE A 647 6.06 18.20 19.25
CA ILE A 647 5.33 19.35 19.79
C ILE A 647 5.73 19.56 21.25
N GLN A 648 5.74 20.82 21.69
CA GLN A 648 6.07 21.17 23.06
C GLN A 648 5.28 22.38 23.54
N VAL A 649 4.87 22.37 24.82
CA VAL A 649 4.26 23.54 25.47
C VAL A 649 5.34 24.58 25.76
N LYS A 650 5.11 25.82 25.33
CA LYS A 650 6.03 26.94 25.56
C LYS A 650 5.77 27.61 26.91
N GLU A 651 6.78 28.23 27.50
CA GLU A 651 6.70 28.89 28.82
C GLU A 651 5.67 30.02 28.88
N THR A 652 5.32 30.59 27.72
CA THR A 652 4.32 31.65 27.57
C THR A 652 2.90 31.13 27.36
N ASP A 653 2.72 29.82 27.20
CA ASP A 653 1.42 29.22 26.90
C ASP A 653 0.57 29.09 28.17
N ALA A 654 -0.74 29.29 28.02
CA ALA A 654 -1.68 29.03 29.09
C ALA A 654 -1.63 27.54 29.50
N GLY A 655 -1.49 27.27 30.80
CA GLY A 655 -1.37 25.90 31.33
C GLY A 655 0.05 25.35 31.39
N TYR A 656 1.09 26.12 31.01
CA TYR A 656 2.48 25.72 31.21
C TYR A 656 2.79 25.45 32.70
N SER A 657 3.25 24.24 33.01
CA SER A 657 3.48 23.76 34.38
C SER A 657 4.95 23.39 34.66
N GLY A 658 5.87 23.84 33.79
CA GLY A 658 7.30 23.51 33.84
C GLY A 658 7.74 22.59 32.70
N PRO A 659 9.05 22.35 32.53
CA PRO A 659 9.57 21.63 31.37
C PRO A 659 9.27 20.13 31.40
N ASN A 660 9.07 19.55 32.57
CA ASN A 660 8.80 18.12 32.72
C ASN A 660 7.44 17.78 32.10
N PHE A 661 7.40 16.78 31.22
CA PHE A 661 6.22 16.30 30.50
C PHE A 661 5.60 17.34 29.55
N SER A 662 6.38 18.34 29.14
CA SER A 662 5.92 19.43 28.27
C SER A 662 5.97 19.09 26.79
N GLY A 663 6.54 17.94 26.40
CA GLY A 663 6.70 17.53 25.00
C GLY A 663 5.93 16.27 24.64
N LEU A 664 5.61 16.11 23.36
CA LEU A 664 5.04 14.88 22.78
C LEU A 664 5.52 14.68 21.34
N PHE A 665 5.61 13.43 20.90
CA PHE A 665 5.90 13.09 19.52
C PHE A 665 4.61 12.75 18.77
N VAL A 666 4.53 13.19 17.51
CA VAL A 666 3.42 12.90 16.60
C VAL A 666 3.99 12.13 15.41
N PHE A 667 3.62 10.86 15.29
CA PHE A 667 4.00 10.00 14.18
C PHE A 667 3.02 10.19 13.02
N THR A 668 3.55 10.46 11.83
CA THR A 668 2.76 10.50 10.60
C THR A 668 3.67 10.45 9.38
N THR A 669 3.26 9.70 8.36
CA THR A 669 3.88 9.69 7.02
C THR A 669 3.01 10.42 6.00
N ASN A 670 1.87 10.97 6.43
CA ASN A 670 0.95 11.69 5.57
C ASN A 670 1.57 13.03 5.13
N ALA A 671 1.87 13.15 3.83
CA ALA A 671 2.57 14.30 3.27
C ALA A 671 1.86 15.65 3.54
N PRO A 672 0.53 15.79 3.37
CA PRO A 672 -0.20 16.99 3.79
C PRO A 672 0.01 17.40 5.26
N TYR A 673 -0.05 16.45 6.20
CA TYR A 673 0.17 16.77 7.61
C TYR A 673 1.62 17.17 7.88
N LEU A 674 2.60 16.45 7.32
CA LEU A 674 4.02 16.82 7.43
C LEU A 674 4.32 18.20 6.83
N ALA A 675 3.62 18.59 5.76
CA ALA A 675 3.73 19.93 5.17
C ALA A 675 3.16 21.02 6.10
N ALA A 676 2.03 20.76 6.77
CA ALA A 676 1.41 21.68 7.72
C ALA A 676 2.19 21.82 9.04
N ALA A 677 2.95 20.80 9.45
CA ALA A 677 3.86 20.83 10.59
C ALA A 677 5.12 21.66 10.28
N VAL A 678 5.00 22.98 10.38
CA VAL A 678 6.13 23.91 10.23
C VAL A 678 6.78 24.14 11.59
N VAL A 679 8.10 23.95 11.72
CA VAL A 679 8.84 24.23 12.97
C VAL A 679 8.67 25.70 13.36
N GLY A 680 8.33 25.93 14.63
CA GLY A 680 7.94 27.24 15.15
C GLY A 680 6.48 27.62 14.84
N GLY A 681 5.74 26.82 14.07
CA GLY A 681 4.30 26.97 13.84
C GLY A 681 3.47 26.22 14.89
N ARG A 682 2.19 26.56 14.99
CA ARG A 682 1.23 25.86 15.86
C ARG A 682 0.27 24.98 15.08
N VAL A 683 -0.15 23.89 15.70
CA VAL A 683 -1.10 22.93 15.12
C VAL A 683 -2.21 22.60 16.11
N THR A 684 -3.39 22.32 15.57
CA THR A 684 -4.45 21.58 16.26
C THR A 684 -4.58 20.25 15.54
N LEU A 685 -4.55 19.14 16.28
CA LEU A 685 -4.54 17.80 15.72
C LEU A 685 -5.42 16.85 16.51
N GLU A 686 -5.93 15.87 15.80
CA GLU A 686 -6.71 14.74 16.30
C GLU A 686 -6.06 13.45 15.83
N GLY A 687 -5.84 12.52 16.74
CA GLY A 687 -5.29 11.20 16.40
C GLY A 687 -5.24 10.29 17.61
N GLN A 688 -4.75 9.07 17.40
CA GLN A 688 -4.75 8.02 18.41
C GLN A 688 -3.53 8.10 19.31
N LEU A 689 -3.72 8.01 20.63
CA LEU A 689 -2.63 7.89 21.59
C LEU A 689 -2.09 6.45 21.58
N THR A 690 -0.80 6.27 21.32
CA THR A 690 -0.19 4.93 21.32
C THR A 690 1.17 4.93 22.01
N ASN A 691 1.65 3.74 22.33
CA ASN A 691 3.01 3.51 22.80
C ASN A 691 3.76 2.62 21.82
N PHE A 692 4.75 3.17 21.12
CA PHE A 692 5.54 2.44 20.14
C PHE A 692 6.97 2.26 20.64
N PHE A 693 7.34 1.02 20.97
CA PHE A 693 8.66 0.66 21.53
C PHE A 693 9.10 1.53 22.72
N GLY A 694 8.14 1.88 23.60
CA GLY A 694 8.35 2.69 24.79
C GLY A 694 8.27 4.21 24.56
N GLN A 695 8.12 4.67 23.31
CA GLN A 695 7.83 6.07 23.00
C GLN A 695 6.33 6.33 23.10
N LEU A 696 5.93 7.33 23.87
CA LEU A 696 4.54 7.76 23.86
C LEU A 696 4.31 8.75 22.71
N GLU A 697 3.38 8.44 21.81
CA GLU A 697 3.16 9.20 20.58
C GLU A 697 1.68 9.29 20.19
N ILE A 698 1.34 10.32 19.40
CA ILE A 698 0.07 10.38 18.67
C ILE A 698 0.31 9.85 17.26
N THR A 699 -0.49 8.87 16.85
CA THR A 699 -0.48 8.25 15.52
C THR A 699 -1.87 8.33 14.88
N ASN A 700 -2.08 7.70 13.73
CA ASN A 700 -3.38 7.58 13.07
C ASN A 700 -4.16 8.91 13.03
N LEU A 701 -3.49 9.99 12.61
CA LEU A 701 -4.09 11.32 12.61
C LEU A 701 -5.38 11.34 11.78
N VAL A 702 -6.49 11.68 12.45
CA VAL A 702 -7.82 11.86 11.84
C VAL A 702 -7.90 13.25 11.20
N SER A 703 -7.37 14.26 11.89
CA SER A 703 -7.36 15.63 11.40
C SER A 703 -6.13 16.38 11.91
N MET A 704 -5.64 17.33 11.11
CA MET A 704 -4.66 18.30 11.56
C MET A 704 -4.79 19.60 10.79
N THR A 705 -4.76 20.71 11.51
CA THR A 705 -4.80 22.05 10.95
C THR A 705 -3.72 22.93 11.55
N ARG A 706 -3.09 23.76 10.71
CA ARG A 706 -2.13 24.76 11.17
C ARG A 706 -2.88 25.96 11.74
N VAL A 707 -2.48 26.40 12.94
CA VAL A 707 -3.06 27.56 13.62
C VAL A 707 -2.29 28.81 13.22
N GLY A 708 -2.86 29.58 12.29
CA GLY A 708 -2.29 30.84 11.81
C GLY A 708 -1.07 30.69 10.89
N ALA A 709 -0.55 31.84 10.42
CA ALA A 709 0.51 31.89 9.41
C ALA A 709 1.92 32.13 9.96
N THR A 710 2.05 32.64 11.18
CA THR A 710 3.31 33.09 11.78
C THR A 710 4.09 31.94 12.44
N THR A 711 5.42 32.06 12.48
CA THR A 711 6.28 31.21 13.30
C THR A 711 6.77 31.97 14.53
N GLU A 712 7.15 31.23 15.57
CA GLU A 712 7.71 31.77 16.79
C GLU A 712 8.96 31.01 17.24
N ALA A 713 9.74 31.62 18.14
CA ALA A 713 10.92 30.99 18.72
C ALA A 713 10.55 29.76 19.55
N ALA A 714 11.37 28.73 19.46
CA ALA A 714 11.26 27.52 20.27
C ALA A 714 11.41 27.82 21.78
N PRO A 715 10.88 26.95 22.66
CA PRO A 715 11.12 27.00 24.10
C PRO A 715 12.61 27.03 24.45
N ALA A 716 12.96 27.59 25.60
CA ALA A 716 14.35 27.62 26.04
C ALA A 716 14.82 26.19 26.39
N PRO A 717 16.04 25.77 25.98
CA PRO A 717 16.53 24.44 26.30
C PRO A 717 16.63 24.20 27.81
N THR A 718 16.06 23.09 28.28
CA THR A 718 16.18 22.68 29.68
C THR A 718 17.56 22.07 29.92
N THR A 719 18.33 22.65 30.86
CA THR A 719 19.67 22.12 31.17
C THR A 719 19.54 20.82 31.98
N ALA A 720 20.25 19.78 31.54
CA ALA A 720 20.34 18.49 32.22
C ALA A 720 21.68 17.80 31.92
N THR A 721 22.17 17.01 32.85
CA THR A 721 23.40 16.21 32.70
C THR A 721 23.13 14.92 31.91
N ILE A 722 24.17 14.32 31.32
CA ILE A 722 24.03 13.01 30.63
C ILE A 722 23.50 11.93 31.58
N ASP A 723 23.84 11.98 32.87
CA ASP A 723 23.34 11.01 33.87
C ASP A 723 21.82 11.11 34.11
N GLU A 724 21.27 12.33 34.08
CA GLU A 724 19.83 12.54 34.23
C GLU A 724 19.04 12.09 33.00
N LEU A 725 19.65 12.23 31.81
CA LEU A 725 18.98 12.02 30.51
C LEU A 725 19.09 10.60 29.96
N ARG A 726 20.17 9.87 30.23
CA ARG A 726 20.38 8.50 29.71
C ARG A 726 19.25 7.56 30.12
N PHE A 727 19.13 6.41 29.45
CA PHE A 727 18.15 5.39 29.81
C PHE A 727 18.30 4.98 31.30
N GLY A 728 17.17 4.99 32.03
CA GLY A 728 17.14 4.78 33.49
C GLY A 728 17.59 5.97 34.35
N GLY A 729 17.94 7.11 33.73
CA GLY A 729 18.25 8.36 34.42
C GLY A 729 17.00 9.03 35.02
N ALA A 730 17.20 9.85 36.05
CA ALA A 730 16.11 10.41 36.86
C ALA A 730 15.13 11.32 36.09
N ARG A 731 15.53 11.85 34.92
CA ARG A 731 14.74 12.82 34.14
C ARG A 731 14.50 12.40 32.70
N GLY A 732 14.92 11.21 32.29
CA GLY A 732 14.74 10.70 30.92
C GLY A 732 13.27 10.71 30.48
N THR A 733 12.39 10.05 31.24
CA THR A 733 10.95 10.05 30.98
C THR A 733 10.31 11.43 31.16
N GLN A 734 10.80 12.22 32.12
CA GLN A 734 10.26 13.55 32.38
C GLN A 734 10.54 14.54 31.26
N LEU A 735 11.65 14.38 30.54
CA LEU A 735 12.07 15.31 29.49
C LEU A 735 11.93 14.71 28.09
N GLU A 736 11.22 13.59 27.95
CA GLU A 736 10.89 13.01 26.66
C GLU A 736 10.11 14.03 25.79
N SER A 737 10.55 14.19 24.55
CA SER A 737 10.11 15.17 23.56
C SER A 737 10.34 16.64 23.94
N VAL A 738 11.19 16.92 24.94
CA VAL A 738 11.54 18.28 25.40
C VAL A 738 12.89 18.68 24.83
N ILE A 739 13.06 19.96 24.45
CA ILE A 739 14.37 20.51 24.08
C ILE A 739 15.27 20.59 25.32
N VAL A 740 16.39 19.88 25.31
CA VAL A 740 17.36 19.81 26.41
C VAL A 740 18.75 20.23 25.97
N ARG A 741 19.58 20.66 26.94
CA ARG A 741 20.99 21.01 26.73
C ARG A 741 21.88 20.32 27.76
N THR A 742 22.91 19.65 27.26
CA THR A 742 23.95 18.98 28.06
C THR A 742 25.22 19.83 28.20
N GLY A 743 26.07 19.45 29.15
CA GLY A 743 27.41 20.01 29.31
C GLY A 743 28.43 19.43 28.32
N SER A 744 29.71 19.63 28.61
CA SER A 744 30.79 19.20 27.70
C SER A 744 30.92 17.69 27.63
N SER A 745 31.10 17.17 26.42
CA SER A 745 31.18 15.74 26.12
C SER A 745 32.11 15.48 24.94
N THR A 746 32.54 14.22 24.79
CA THR A 746 33.43 13.78 23.71
C THR A 746 32.84 12.58 23.01
N VAL A 747 33.00 12.51 21.69
CA VAL A 747 32.52 11.40 20.88
C VAL A 747 33.42 10.18 21.05
N THR A 748 32.82 9.05 21.41
CA THR A 748 33.55 7.81 21.70
C THR A 748 33.24 6.65 20.76
N ALA A 749 32.11 6.67 20.04
CA ALA A 749 31.71 5.59 19.13
C ALA A 749 30.73 6.07 18.06
N PHE A 750 30.62 5.31 16.97
CA PHE A 750 29.67 5.51 15.87
C PHE A 750 28.85 4.27 15.60
N ASN A 751 27.62 4.48 15.16
CA ASN A 751 26.80 3.49 14.49
C ASN A 751 26.43 4.03 13.11
N THR A 752 27.32 3.80 12.15
CA THR A 752 27.19 4.37 10.79
C THR A 752 25.97 3.84 10.03
N GLY A 753 25.46 2.67 10.41
CA GLY A 753 24.24 2.10 9.81
C GLY A 753 22.96 2.77 10.29
N ALA A 754 23.01 3.53 11.39
CA ALA A 754 21.85 4.19 12.00
C ALA A 754 21.99 5.71 12.08
N GLY A 755 23.06 6.31 11.56
CA GLY A 755 23.27 7.76 11.64
C GLY A 755 23.65 8.28 13.04
N GLU A 756 23.99 7.40 13.99
CA GLU A 756 24.17 7.77 15.40
C GLU A 756 25.63 7.90 15.82
N PHE A 757 25.88 8.74 16.83
CA PHE A 757 27.14 8.73 17.59
C PHE A 757 26.93 8.74 19.10
N THR A 758 27.91 8.23 19.83
CA THR A 758 27.90 8.19 21.30
C THR A 758 28.71 9.35 21.87
N ALA A 759 28.06 10.22 22.65
CA ALA A 759 28.71 11.30 23.39
C ALA A 759 28.90 10.89 24.87
N THR A 760 30.13 10.99 25.38
CA THR A 760 30.51 10.54 26.71
C THR A 760 31.00 11.69 27.58
N GLN A 761 30.55 11.72 28.84
CA GLN A 761 31.02 12.60 29.91
C GLN A 761 31.24 11.78 31.18
N ALA A 762 32.44 11.82 31.76
CA ALA A 762 32.76 11.11 33.01
C ALA A 762 32.36 9.61 33.03
N ALA A 763 32.59 8.91 31.91
CA ALA A 763 32.23 7.50 31.67
C ALA A 763 30.73 7.19 31.55
N LEU A 764 29.88 8.21 31.48
CA LEU A 764 28.45 8.08 31.16
C LEU A 764 28.20 8.56 29.73
N SER A 765 27.33 7.86 29.01
CA SER A 765 27.11 8.09 27.59
C SER A 765 25.64 8.33 27.26
N ILE A 766 25.41 9.14 26.22
CA ILE A 766 24.11 9.30 25.56
C ILE A 766 24.29 9.13 24.05
N VAL A 767 23.29 8.59 23.39
CA VAL A 767 23.23 8.48 21.93
C VAL A 767 22.74 9.82 21.37
N VAL A 768 23.41 10.31 20.34
CA VAL A 768 22.96 11.44 19.53
C VAL A 768 22.59 10.88 18.16
N ASP A 769 21.39 11.19 17.70
CA ASP A 769 20.73 10.63 16.52
C ASP A 769 20.50 11.74 15.48
N ASP A 770 20.40 11.37 14.20
CA ASP A 770 20.28 12.29 13.07
C ASP A 770 18.84 12.45 12.56
N PHE A 771 17.85 11.88 13.25
CA PHE A 771 16.45 11.88 12.85
C PHE A 771 15.87 13.26 12.49
N LEU A 772 16.28 14.32 13.20
CA LEU A 772 15.84 15.70 12.92
C LEU A 772 16.80 16.51 12.05
N PHE A 773 18.08 16.12 12.01
CA PHE A 773 19.13 16.88 11.36
C PHE A 773 20.10 15.96 10.62
N THR A 774 19.72 15.61 9.39
CA THR A 774 20.54 14.87 8.43
C THR A 774 21.51 15.81 7.73
N ASN A 775 22.76 15.89 8.23
CA ASN A 775 23.88 16.58 7.59
C ASN A 775 25.11 15.66 7.77
N PRO A 776 26.10 15.56 6.86
CA PRO A 776 27.19 14.60 7.00
C PRO A 776 28.10 15.06 8.13
N PHE A 777 27.78 14.63 9.34
CA PHE A 777 28.59 14.79 10.52
C PHE A 777 28.47 13.51 11.33
N LEU A 778 29.13 12.46 10.85
CA LEU A 778 29.81 11.58 11.77
C LEU A 778 31.06 12.37 12.19
N PRO A 779 31.07 13.05 13.35
CA PRO A 779 32.29 13.69 13.83
C PRO A 779 33.44 12.66 13.86
N GLY A 780 34.70 13.06 13.89
CA GLY A 780 35.75 12.08 14.19
C GLY A 780 35.57 11.52 15.62
N VAL A 781 36.02 10.28 15.88
CA VAL A 781 36.26 9.84 17.27
C VAL A 781 37.12 10.92 17.95
N ASP A 782 36.84 11.19 19.23
CA ASP A 782 37.48 12.24 20.04
C ASP A 782 37.06 13.68 19.71
N GLN A 783 36.06 13.92 18.86
CA GLN A 783 35.49 15.25 18.71
C GLN A 783 34.84 15.66 20.03
N SER A 784 35.21 16.83 20.55
CA SER A 784 34.61 17.35 21.79
C SER A 784 33.60 18.45 21.48
N TYR A 785 32.58 18.53 22.32
CA TYR A 785 31.54 19.53 22.30
C TYR A 785 31.52 20.27 23.63
N THR A 786 31.37 21.59 23.59
CA THR A 786 31.20 22.40 24.81
C THR A 786 29.81 22.22 25.41
N THR A 787 28.79 22.13 24.55
CA THR A 787 27.42 21.72 24.85
C THR A 787 26.83 20.94 23.67
N LEU A 788 25.89 20.05 23.95
CA LEU A 788 24.99 19.46 22.95
C LEU A 788 23.56 19.82 23.32
N THR A 789 22.82 20.41 22.38
CA THR A 789 21.39 20.72 22.51
C THR A 789 20.61 19.80 21.57
N GLY A 790 19.36 19.48 21.90
CA GLY A 790 18.49 18.69 21.03
C GLY A 790 17.18 18.33 21.71
N ILE A 791 16.24 17.74 20.98
CA ILE A 791 15.02 17.17 21.56
C ILE A 791 15.37 15.79 22.12
N LEU A 792 15.01 15.49 23.37
CA LEU A 792 15.23 14.15 23.93
C LEU A 792 14.15 13.20 23.40
N ALA A 793 14.50 12.20 22.60
CA ALA A 793 13.57 11.17 22.14
C ALA A 793 13.80 9.85 22.89
N PHE A 794 12.73 9.12 23.18
CA PHE A 794 12.84 7.74 23.65
C PHE A 794 12.51 6.82 22.48
N ARG A 795 13.44 5.98 22.02
CA ARG A 795 13.21 5.02 20.92
C ARG A 795 14.04 3.77 21.14
N ASN A 796 13.50 2.60 20.80
CA ASN A 796 14.20 1.31 20.91
C ASN A 796 14.81 1.07 22.30
N ASN A 797 14.07 1.39 23.36
CA ASN A 797 14.53 1.32 24.76
C ASN A 797 15.76 2.17 25.10
N ALA A 798 15.98 3.28 24.38
CA ALA A 798 17.07 4.21 24.65
C ALA A 798 16.60 5.67 24.57
N ASN A 799 17.11 6.50 25.48
CA ASN A 799 17.03 7.95 25.34
C ASN A 799 18.11 8.44 24.39
N LYS A 800 17.69 9.17 23.37
CA LYS A 800 18.54 9.77 22.33
C LYS A 800 18.35 11.27 22.31
N LEU A 801 19.41 11.99 22.01
CA LEU A 801 19.36 13.43 21.80
C LEU A 801 19.28 13.71 20.30
N GLU A 802 18.27 14.48 19.88
CA GLU A 802 17.98 14.81 18.48
C GLU A 802 18.32 16.29 18.21
N PRO A 803 19.52 16.62 17.72
CA PRO A 803 19.85 18.00 17.34
C PRO A 803 18.91 18.45 16.22
N ARG A 804 18.44 19.69 16.27
CA ARG A 804 17.50 20.20 15.25
C ARG A 804 18.23 20.84 14.08
N ASP A 805 19.40 21.39 14.33
CA ASP A 805 20.26 22.04 13.36
C ASP A 805 21.72 22.09 13.83
N GLN A 806 22.58 22.70 13.02
CA GLN A 806 24.00 22.87 13.34
C GLN A 806 24.25 23.72 14.61
N ALA A 807 23.36 24.65 14.96
CA ALA A 807 23.55 25.52 16.13
C ALA A 807 23.33 24.79 17.45
N ASP A 808 22.63 23.65 17.42
CA ASP A 808 22.49 22.75 18.56
C ASP A 808 23.81 21.98 18.87
N LEU A 809 24.77 21.96 17.94
CA LEU A 809 26.07 21.33 18.07
C LEU A 809 27.16 22.39 18.31
N SER A 810 27.82 22.39 19.48
CA SER A 810 28.91 23.33 19.80
C SER A 810 30.31 22.67 19.83
N PRO A 811 30.87 22.24 18.68
CA PRO A 811 32.14 21.50 18.61
C PRO A 811 33.36 22.38 18.92
N THR A 812 34.45 21.75 19.39
CA THR A 812 35.77 22.38 19.58
C THR A 812 36.71 22.09 18.41
N ALA A 813 37.48 23.09 17.96
CA ALA A 813 38.49 22.91 16.92
C ALA A 813 39.68 22.06 17.41
N ARG A 814 40.25 21.24 16.51
CA ARG A 814 41.37 20.35 16.87
C ARG A 814 42.37 20.20 15.73
N LEU A 815 43.65 19.96 16.05
CA LEU A 815 44.75 19.83 15.08
C LEU A 815 44.63 18.55 14.26
N VAL A 816 44.61 18.66 12.93
CA VAL A 816 44.42 17.51 12.02
C VAL A 816 45.62 17.22 11.12
N SER A 817 46.49 18.20 10.89
CA SER A 817 47.71 17.96 10.13
C SER A 817 48.82 18.95 10.43
N PHE A 818 50.05 18.49 10.17
CA PHE A 818 51.24 19.31 10.04
C PHE A 818 51.98 18.85 8.78
N SER A 819 51.83 19.62 7.69
CA SER A 819 52.12 19.14 6.33
C SER A 819 52.76 20.20 5.44
N PRO A 820 53.57 19.83 4.43
CA PRO A 820 53.96 18.46 4.07
C PRO A 820 54.87 17.81 5.13
N GLY A 821 54.88 16.48 5.19
CA GLY A 821 55.65 15.72 6.18
C GLY A 821 57.18 15.82 5.99
N THR A 822 57.62 16.23 4.80
CA THR A 822 59.01 16.55 4.47
C THR A 822 59.07 17.86 3.70
N ALA A 823 59.97 18.76 4.06
CA ALA A 823 60.19 20.03 3.34
C ALA A 823 61.65 20.47 3.42
N PHE A 824 61.99 21.54 2.68
CA PHE A 824 63.34 22.09 2.64
C PHE A 824 63.33 23.57 3.03
N ILE A 825 64.46 24.07 3.51
CA ILE A 825 64.72 25.50 3.67
C ILE A 825 66.20 25.76 3.40
N ARG A 826 66.56 26.91 2.84
CA ARG A 826 67.97 27.21 2.55
C ARG A 826 68.62 27.88 3.76
N ASN A 827 69.86 27.48 4.05
CA ASN A 827 70.64 28.04 5.14
C ASN A 827 70.75 29.58 5.03
N GLY A 828 70.60 30.27 6.16
CA GLY A 828 70.64 31.73 6.23
C GLY A 828 69.30 32.45 6.00
N GLN A 829 68.22 31.73 5.72
CA GLN A 829 66.89 32.33 5.63
C GLN A 829 66.29 32.57 7.02
N THR A 830 65.77 33.78 7.24
CA THR A 830 65.12 34.22 8.50
C THR A 830 63.67 34.57 8.27
N ALA A 831 62.79 34.17 9.21
CA ALA A 831 61.34 34.35 9.11
C ALA A 831 60.75 33.88 7.77
N ALA A 832 61.29 32.77 7.24
CA ALA A 832 60.93 32.24 5.94
C ALA A 832 60.11 30.94 6.06
N ALA A 833 59.23 30.73 5.09
CA ALA A 833 58.57 29.45 4.91
C ALA A 833 59.49 28.43 4.22
N THR A 834 59.18 27.15 4.39
CA THR A 834 59.85 26.07 3.66
C THR A 834 59.48 26.05 2.17
N ILE A 835 60.29 25.34 1.39
CA ILE A 835 60.15 25.12 -0.06
C ILE A 835 60.08 23.62 -0.36
N PRO A 836 59.49 23.20 -1.49
CA PRO A 836 58.76 24.02 -2.47
C PRO A 836 57.44 24.59 -1.94
N THR A 837 56.91 24.02 -0.85
CA THR A 837 55.68 24.45 -0.18
C THR A 837 55.91 24.73 1.31
N PRO A 838 55.22 25.72 1.89
CA PRO A 838 55.27 26.00 3.33
C PRO A 838 54.72 24.84 4.17
N VAL A 839 55.48 24.39 5.17
CA VAL A 839 54.93 23.54 6.23
C VAL A 839 53.91 24.36 7.01
N SER A 840 52.70 23.83 7.13
CA SER A 840 51.56 24.51 7.76
C SER A 840 50.83 23.58 8.72
N VAL A 841 50.26 24.15 9.78
CA VAL A 841 49.33 23.43 10.67
C VAL A 841 47.90 23.61 10.16
N ARG A 842 47.02 22.62 10.38
CA ARG A 842 45.60 22.70 10.01
C ARG A 842 44.69 22.17 11.13
N LEU A 843 43.54 22.81 11.32
CA LEU A 843 42.49 22.41 12.27
C LEU A 843 41.26 21.82 11.56
N THR A 844 40.40 21.13 12.33
CA THR A 844 39.12 20.57 11.87
C THR A 844 38.12 21.63 11.37
N MET A 845 38.17 22.86 11.90
CA MET A 845 37.21 23.92 11.61
C MET A 845 37.81 25.31 11.86
N PRO A 846 37.24 26.38 11.26
CA PRO A 846 37.65 27.75 11.55
C PRO A 846 37.53 28.06 13.05
N VAL A 847 38.56 28.69 13.62
CA VAL A 847 38.55 29.07 15.03
C VAL A 847 37.83 30.39 15.24
N GLN A 848 37.08 30.53 16.33
CA GLN A 848 36.34 31.77 16.63
C GLN A 848 37.23 32.88 17.22
N THR A 849 38.40 32.50 17.74
CA THR A 849 39.44 33.40 18.26
C THR A 849 40.81 32.88 17.84
N ASP A 850 41.82 33.76 17.82
CA ASP A 850 43.20 33.38 17.53
C ASP A 850 43.64 32.17 18.37
N THR A 851 44.12 31.14 17.69
CA THR A 851 44.51 29.86 18.32
C THR A 851 45.99 29.61 18.10
N VAL A 852 46.73 29.48 19.20
CA VAL A 852 48.19 29.27 19.18
C VAL A 852 48.49 27.77 19.20
N VAL A 853 49.26 27.30 18.20
CA VAL A 853 49.77 25.92 18.14
C VAL A 853 51.26 25.95 18.47
N ALA A 854 51.66 25.27 19.53
CA ALA A 854 53.06 25.21 19.97
C ALA A 854 53.87 24.32 19.02
N ILE A 855 55.09 24.72 18.64
CA ILE A 855 55.96 23.94 17.76
C ILE A 855 57.38 23.86 18.31
N THR A 856 57.86 22.64 18.54
CA THR A 856 59.23 22.38 19.00
C THR A 856 60.11 21.85 17.88
N SER A 857 61.39 22.25 17.87
CA SER A 857 62.42 21.73 16.94
C SER A 857 63.32 20.72 17.65
N SER A 858 63.64 19.61 16.98
CA SER A 858 64.57 18.59 17.50
C SER A 858 66.03 19.03 17.49
N ASP A 859 66.39 20.05 16.70
CA ASP A 859 67.73 20.64 16.64
C ASP A 859 67.65 22.16 16.44
N THR A 860 67.67 22.89 17.57
CA THR A 860 67.59 24.35 17.59
C THR A 860 68.87 25.04 17.13
N ASN A 861 69.99 24.32 16.96
CA ASN A 861 71.22 24.90 16.42
C ASN A 861 71.19 24.98 14.89
N ALA A 862 70.39 24.13 14.24
CA ALA A 862 70.21 24.11 12.79
C ALA A 862 68.95 24.86 12.34
N LEU A 863 67.83 24.72 13.06
CA LEU A 863 66.53 25.26 12.65
C LEU A 863 65.68 25.64 13.87
N THR A 864 65.20 26.88 13.92
CA THR A 864 64.27 27.35 14.97
C THR A 864 62.95 27.79 14.37
N VAL A 865 61.87 27.69 15.15
CA VAL A 865 60.55 28.19 14.79
C VAL A 865 60.42 29.62 15.30
N VAL A 866 59.96 30.54 14.44
CA VAL A 866 59.69 31.93 14.84
C VAL A 866 58.68 31.92 15.99
N ASP A 867 58.97 32.62 17.07
CA ASP A 867 58.17 32.69 18.31
C ASP A 867 57.85 31.35 19.00
N GLY A 868 58.46 30.23 18.58
CA GLY A 868 58.24 28.89 19.15
C GLY A 868 56.82 28.31 18.91
N ALA A 869 56.03 28.96 18.07
CA ALA A 869 54.63 28.60 17.82
C ALA A 869 54.15 29.19 16.49
N VAL A 870 52.93 28.81 16.09
CA VAL A 870 52.21 29.45 15.00
C VAL A 870 50.81 29.84 15.47
N THR A 871 50.35 31.04 15.11
CA THR A 871 49.01 31.52 15.42
C THR A 871 48.11 31.34 14.20
N ILE A 872 47.00 30.62 14.38
CA ILE A 872 45.92 30.55 13.40
C ILE A 872 44.91 31.65 13.74
N PRO A 873 44.72 32.66 12.88
CA PRO A 873 43.80 33.76 13.15
C PRO A 873 42.34 33.31 13.24
N ALA A 874 41.51 34.07 13.96
CA ALA A 874 40.06 33.89 13.96
C ALA A 874 39.49 33.84 12.52
N GLY A 875 38.60 32.88 12.26
CA GLY A 875 38.02 32.60 10.95
C GLY A 875 38.88 31.75 10.02
N GLN A 876 40.10 31.39 10.39
CA GLN A 876 40.99 30.54 9.58
C GLN A 876 41.08 29.11 10.13
N THR A 877 41.43 28.17 9.25
CA THR A 877 41.66 26.75 9.59
C THR A 877 43.13 26.36 9.57
N SER A 878 44.01 27.21 9.06
CA SER A 878 45.43 26.86 8.87
C SER A 878 46.33 28.09 8.93
N ALA A 879 47.61 27.87 9.21
CA ALA A 879 48.64 28.89 9.15
C ALA A 879 50.00 28.26 8.78
N ALA A 880 50.77 28.97 7.96
CA ALA A 880 52.12 28.57 7.60
C ALA A 880 53.09 28.82 8.75
N VAL A 881 54.04 27.92 8.92
CA VAL A 881 55.08 28.01 9.94
C VAL A 881 56.29 28.72 9.37
N LEU A 882 56.71 29.79 10.05
CA LEU A 882 57.91 30.54 9.71
C LEU A 882 59.10 30.05 10.53
N LEU A 883 60.25 29.92 9.88
CA LEU A 883 61.44 29.30 10.43
C LEU A 883 62.66 30.21 10.27
N ASN A 884 63.66 30.01 11.12
CA ASN A 884 65.01 30.56 10.94
C ASN A 884 66.00 29.40 10.75
N ALA A 885 66.62 29.35 9.56
CA ALA A 885 67.62 28.35 9.18
C ALA A 885 69.02 28.86 9.54
N LEU A 886 69.64 28.23 10.54
CA LEU A 886 70.87 28.70 11.18
C LEU A 886 72.13 27.94 10.74
N ALA A 887 71.99 26.66 10.41
CA ALA A 887 73.07 25.82 9.89
C ALA A 887 72.52 24.67 9.01
N PRO A 888 73.29 24.17 8.03
CA PRO A 888 72.87 23.02 7.23
C PRO A 888 72.65 21.77 8.08
N ALA A 889 71.58 21.03 7.80
CA ALA A 889 71.21 19.81 8.53
C ALA A 889 70.40 18.87 7.63
N ALA A 890 70.74 17.58 7.66
CA ALA A 890 70.14 16.56 6.80
C ALA A 890 68.63 16.33 7.07
N ALA A 891 68.20 16.47 8.32
CA ALA A 891 66.80 16.47 8.73
C ALA A 891 66.65 17.05 10.15
N VAL A 892 65.68 17.94 10.35
CA VAL A 892 65.25 18.46 11.65
C VAL A 892 63.77 18.17 11.80
N THR A 893 63.36 17.49 12.87
CA THR A 893 61.94 17.19 13.14
C THR A 893 61.31 18.36 13.90
N LEU A 894 60.29 18.95 13.30
CA LEU A 894 59.37 19.88 13.96
C LEU A 894 58.17 19.10 14.51
N THR A 895 57.71 19.45 15.71
CA THR A 895 56.57 18.81 16.37
C THR A 895 55.54 19.86 16.76
N ALA A 896 54.36 19.85 16.12
CA ALA A 896 53.25 20.74 16.41
C ALA A 896 52.29 20.10 17.43
N THR A 897 51.89 20.84 18.47
CA THR A 897 51.02 20.35 19.55
C THR A 897 49.88 21.32 19.85
N LEU A 898 48.65 20.80 19.92
CA LEU A 898 47.45 21.51 20.38
C LEU A 898 46.57 20.57 21.21
N GLY A 899 46.45 20.84 22.51
CA GLY A 899 45.81 19.93 23.46
C GLY A 899 46.57 18.61 23.57
N THR A 900 45.90 17.47 23.35
CA THR A 900 46.50 16.12 23.36
C THR A 900 47.03 15.68 21.99
N GLN A 901 46.87 16.49 20.95
CA GLN A 901 47.21 16.11 19.59
C GLN A 901 48.58 16.60 19.18
N THR A 902 49.33 15.72 18.53
CA THR A 902 50.69 15.98 18.11
C THR A 902 50.92 15.47 16.70
N PHE A 903 51.52 16.31 15.85
CA PHE A 903 51.95 15.95 14.50
C PHE A 903 53.38 16.40 14.25
N THR A 904 54.10 15.69 13.39
CA THR A 904 55.51 15.96 13.10
C THR A 904 55.75 16.21 11.62
N ALA A 905 56.66 17.12 11.29
CA ALA A 905 57.17 17.35 9.95
C ALA A 905 58.70 17.41 9.97
N ALA A 906 59.37 16.78 9.00
CA ALA A 906 60.82 16.82 8.86
C ALA A 906 61.23 17.93 7.89
N VAL A 907 62.16 18.79 8.29
CA VAL A 907 62.69 19.88 7.46
C VAL A 907 64.19 19.68 7.27
N ARG A 908 64.64 19.61 6.02
CA ARG A 908 66.07 19.58 5.68
C ARG A 908 66.56 21.00 5.42
N VAL A 909 67.65 21.40 6.08
CA VAL A 909 68.29 22.71 5.86
C VAL A 909 69.40 22.54 4.83
N LEU A 910 69.16 23.03 3.62
CA LEU A 910 70.07 22.92 2.48
C LEU A 910 71.18 23.97 2.57
N ASP A 911 72.41 23.56 2.28
CA ASP A 911 73.51 24.52 2.11
C ASP A 911 73.29 25.36 0.84
N ALA A 912 73.82 26.59 0.81
CA ALA A 912 73.69 27.48 -0.35
C ALA A 912 74.37 26.93 -1.62
N ALA A 913 75.40 26.08 -1.47
CA ALA A 913 76.08 25.42 -2.58
C ALA A 913 75.45 24.08 -2.98
N GLU A 914 74.45 23.60 -2.25
CA GLU A 914 73.80 22.32 -2.53
C GLU A 914 72.79 22.46 -3.68
N VAL A 915 73.04 21.74 -4.78
CA VAL A 915 72.23 21.76 -5.99
C VAL A 915 71.70 20.37 -6.32
N ALA A 916 70.56 20.30 -7.01
CA ALA A 916 70.02 19.04 -7.52
C ALA A 916 71.02 18.35 -8.46
N THR A 917 71.06 17.02 -8.39
CA THR A 917 71.99 16.20 -9.19
C THR A 917 71.31 15.10 -9.98
N THR A 918 70.08 14.75 -9.62
CA THR A 918 69.33 13.67 -10.26
C THR A 918 68.03 14.16 -10.84
N VAL A 919 67.51 13.42 -11.82
CA VAL A 919 66.16 13.62 -12.36
C VAL A 919 65.45 12.30 -12.39
N THR A 920 64.16 12.34 -12.08
CA THR A 920 63.22 11.24 -12.26
C THR A 920 62.04 11.69 -13.11
N MET A 921 61.44 10.81 -13.87
CA MET A 921 60.26 11.07 -14.68
C MET A 921 59.12 10.15 -14.26
N THR A 922 57.94 10.73 -14.10
CA THR A 922 56.73 9.99 -13.71
C THR A 922 55.57 10.30 -14.65
N PRO A 923 54.70 9.31 -14.93
CA PRO A 923 54.84 7.88 -14.56
C PRO A 923 55.99 7.19 -15.33
N ALA A 924 56.51 6.07 -14.79
CA ALA A 924 57.62 5.30 -15.38
C ALA A 924 57.20 4.46 -16.60
N SER A 925 55.90 4.22 -16.75
CA SER A 925 55.32 3.66 -17.97
C SER A 925 53.90 4.17 -18.18
N VAL A 926 53.51 4.40 -19.43
CA VAL A 926 52.14 4.79 -19.81
C VAL A 926 51.65 3.97 -20.99
N THR A 927 50.38 3.59 -20.93
CA THR A 927 49.63 3.12 -22.08
C THR A 927 48.77 4.25 -22.62
N ILE A 928 48.91 4.58 -23.90
CA ILE A 928 48.08 5.58 -24.57
C ILE A 928 47.52 5.03 -25.87
N SER A 929 46.32 5.46 -26.25
CA SER A 929 45.74 5.13 -27.55
C SER A 929 46.51 5.79 -28.70
N PRO A 930 46.51 5.23 -29.93
CA PRO A 930 47.17 5.83 -31.08
C PRO A 930 46.71 7.28 -31.34
N GLY A 931 47.65 8.23 -31.36
CA GLY A 931 47.39 9.67 -31.48
C GLY A 931 46.99 10.38 -30.18
N GLY A 932 46.99 9.67 -29.05
CA GLY A 932 46.68 10.21 -27.73
C GLY A 932 47.78 11.10 -27.17
N THR A 933 47.44 11.84 -26.11
CA THR A 933 48.36 12.71 -25.36
C THR A 933 48.56 12.17 -23.95
N ALA A 934 49.79 12.20 -23.45
CA ALA A 934 50.13 11.88 -22.06
C ALA A 934 50.89 13.03 -21.40
N THR A 935 50.61 13.30 -20.12
CA THR A 935 51.36 14.27 -19.31
C THR A 935 52.37 13.54 -18.41
N PHE A 936 53.59 14.06 -18.40
CA PHE A 936 54.71 13.58 -17.60
C PHE A 936 55.17 14.65 -16.64
N THR A 937 55.61 14.23 -15.45
CA THR A 937 56.25 15.10 -14.47
C THR A 937 57.72 14.73 -14.35
N VAL A 938 58.61 15.67 -14.61
CA VAL A 938 60.03 15.53 -14.22
C VAL A 938 60.22 16.11 -12.84
N SER A 939 60.97 15.41 -11.99
CA SER A 939 61.30 15.82 -10.64
C SER A 939 62.80 15.71 -10.41
N VAL A 940 63.35 16.62 -9.60
CA VAL A 940 64.75 16.62 -9.14
C VAL A 940 64.82 16.31 -7.64
N ASP A 941 65.95 15.77 -7.18
CA ASP A 941 66.16 15.34 -5.80
C ASP A 941 66.17 16.49 -4.77
N LEU A 942 66.44 17.72 -5.21
CA LEU A 942 66.46 18.91 -4.38
C LEU A 942 65.75 20.07 -5.08
N PRO A 943 65.13 21.01 -4.34
CA PRO A 943 64.56 22.22 -4.94
C PRO A 943 65.57 22.96 -5.81
N ALA A 944 65.17 23.31 -7.03
CA ALA A 944 66.05 23.96 -8.00
C ALA A 944 66.64 25.26 -7.45
N SER A 945 67.93 25.50 -7.70
CA SER A 945 68.62 26.72 -7.31
C SER A 945 68.15 27.93 -8.13
N ALA A 946 68.67 29.11 -7.80
CA ALA A 946 68.42 30.33 -8.57
C ALA A 946 68.68 30.10 -10.08
N GLY A 947 67.72 30.49 -10.92
CA GLY A 947 67.74 30.25 -12.37
C GLY A 947 67.01 28.99 -12.86
N GLY A 948 66.54 28.12 -11.94
CA GLY A 948 65.79 26.90 -12.27
C GLY A 948 66.67 25.75 -12.80
N ALA A 949 66.07 24.57 -12.95
CA ALA A 949 66.72 23.37 -13.49
C ALA A 949 66.13 23.00 -14.86
N VAL A 950 66.94 23.10 -15.91
CA VAL A 950 66.52 22.77 -17.29
C VAL A 950 66.77 21.30 -17.56
N VAL A 951 65.70 20.54 -17.75
CA VAL A 951 65.72 19.10 -18.08
C VAL A 951 65.54 18.94 -19.59
N THR A 952 66.51 18.33 -20.26
CA THR A 952 66.45 18.03 -21.69
C THR A 952 65.63 16.77 -21.91
N LEU A 953 64.76 16.77 -22.93
CA LEU A 953 63.87 15.66 -23.23
C LEU A 953 64.18 15.08 -24.62
N ALA A 954 64.11 13.76 -24.73
CA ALA A 954 64.29 13.04 -25.98
C ALA A 954 63.30 11.87 -26.09
N GLN A 955 63.12 11.34 -27.30
CA GLN A 955 62.25 10.21 -27.59
C GLN A 955 62.97 9.19 -28.50
N THR A 956 62.60 7.91 -28.39
CA THR A 956 63.06 6.84 -29.29
C THR A 956 61.90 5.90 -29.61
N PRO A 957 61.56 5.63 -30.88
CA PRO A 957 62.08 6.25 -32.12
C PRO A 957 61.91 7.77 -32.20
N ALA A 958 62.75 8.45 -32.99
CA ALA A 958 62.77 9.93 -33.05
C ALA A 958 61.49 10.54 -33.65
N ASP A 959 60.73 9.73 -34.39
CA ASP A 959 59.45 10.04 -35.04
C ASP A 959 58.24 9.50 -34.26
N ALA A 960 58.42 9.02 -33.03
CA ALA A 960 57.34 8.44 -32.21
C ALA A 960 56.22 9.43 -31.84
N GLY A 961 56.53 10.71 -31.73
CA GLY A 961 55.57 11.72 -31.28
C GLY A 961 56.11 13.14 -31.26
N THR A 962 55.36 14.04 -30.64
CA THR A 962 55.74 15.43 -30.40
C THR A 962 55.88 15.68 -28.89
N LEU A 963 57.03 16.20 -28.46
CA LEU A 963 57.30 16.67 -27.10
C LEU A 963 58.22 17.91 -27.16
N PRO A 964 58.25 18.76 -26.12
CA PRO A 964 59.20 19.88 -26.08
C PRO A 964 60.64 19.36 -25.95
N ALA A 965 61.61 20.11 -26.51
CA ALA A 965 63.03 19.74 -26.43
C ALA A 965 63.60 19.79 -25.00
N SER A 966 62.98 20.57 -24.12
CA SER A 966 63.34 20.68 -22.71
C SER A 966 62.19 21.23 -21.88
N VAL A 967 62.21 20.99 -20.58
CA VAL A 967 61.29 21.56 -19.58
C VAL A 967 62.10 22.18 -18.43
N THR A 968 61.68 23.36 -17.95
CA THR A 968 62.37 24.05 -16.85
C THR A 968 61.59 23.90 -15.55
N ILE A 969 62.24 23.33 -14.53
CA ILE A 969 61.77 23.36 -13.15
C ILE A 969 62.14 24.72 -12.56
N ALA A 970 61.15 25.51 -12.16
CA ALA A 970 61.35 26.85 -11.64
C ALA A 970 62.17 26.84 -10.34
N GLU A 971 62.82 27.97 -10.02
CA GLU A 971 63.56 28.14 -8.76
C GLU A 971 62.70 27.76 -7.55
N ASN A 972 63.32 27.06 -6.59
CA ASN A 972 62.72 26.51 -5.37
C ASN A 972 61.59 25.50 -5.59
N GLN A 973 61.30 25.09 -6.84
CA GLN A 973 60.43 23.96 -7.15
C GLN A 973 61.26 22.68 -7.31
N THR A 974 60.65 21.53 -7.07
CA THR A 974 61.28 20.21 -7.25
C THR A 974 60.81 19.50 -8.51
N SER A 975 59.78 20.01 -9.20
CA SER A 975 59.20 19.33 -10.35
C SER A 975 58.57 20.28 -11.36
N ALA A 976 58.41 19.82 -12.60
CA ALA A 976 57.66 20.48 -13.67
C ALA A 976 57.01 19.44 -14.60
N THR A 977 55.92 19.81 -15.25
CA THR A 977 55.18 18.92 -16.15
C THR A 977 55.42 19.26 -17.63
N PHE A 978 55.38 18.24 -18.50
CA PHE A 978 55.34 18.40 -19.96
C PHE A 978 54.38 17.36 -20.57
N SER A 979 53.98 17.57 -21.82
CA SER A 979 53.11 16.63 -22.55
C SER A 979 53.83 16.00 -23.74
N PHE A 980 53.48 14.75 -24.02
CA PHE A 980 53.84 14.00 -25.22
C PHE A 980 52.58 13.67 -26.01
N VAL A 981 52.63 13.83 -27.33
CA VAL A 981 51.55 13.48 -28.27
C VAL A 981 52.04 12.42 -29.25
N ASP A 982 51.38 11.27 -29.34
CA ASP A 982 51.77 10.19 -30.26
C ASP A 982 51.59 10.58 -31.74
N ALA A 983 52.60 10.29 -32.57
CA ALA A 983 52.58 10.54 -34.02
C ALA A 983 52.01 9.37 -34.82
N ARG A 984 51.62 8.26 -34.18
CA ARG A 984 51.05 7.04 -34.78
C ARG A 984 52.02 6.28 -35.69
N THR A 985 53.32 6.37 -35.42
CA THR A 985 54.39 5.80 -36.25
C THR A 985 54.95 4.49 -35.69
N THR A 986 54.72 4.22 -34.40
CA THR A 986 55.24 3.06 -33.67
C THR A 986 54.20 2.53 -32.68
N THR A 987 54.35 1.28 -32.24
CA THR A 987 53.51 0.67 -31.19
C THR A 987 54.14 0.77 -29.79
N THR A 988 55.40 1.18 -29.70
CA THR A 988 56.11 1.46 -28.46
C THR A 988 57.09 2.61 -28.64
N ALA A 989 57.27 3.42 -27.61
CA ALA A 989 58.28 4.47 -27.57
C ALA A 989 58.92 4.57 -26.18
N THR A 990 60.09 5.18 -26.09
CA THR A 990 60.73 5.49 -24.81
C THR A 990 61.01 6.99 -24.77
N LEU A 991 60.52 7.65 -23.72
CA LEU A 991 60.87 9.03 -23.41
C LEU A 991 62.07 9.03 -22.47
N THR A 992 62.97 9.99 -22.67
CA THR A 992 64.19 10.12 -21.88
C THR A 992 64.30 11.55 -21.38
N ALA A 993 64.37 11.72 -20.06
CA ALA A 993 64.64 13.00 -19.40
C ALA A 993 66.08 13.01 -18.90
N THR A 994 66.86 14.05 -19.22
CA THR A 994 68.25 14.18 -18.81
C THR A 994 68.50 15.52 -18.13
N PHE A 995 69.09 15.47 -16.93
CA PHE A 995 69.50 16.63 -16.15
C PHE A 995 70.89 16.35 -15.55
N ALA A 996 71.84 17.26 -15.77
CA ALA A 996 73.25 17.05 -15.44
C ALA A 996 73.77 15.69 -15.99
N ALA A 997 74.29 14.81 -15.13
CA ALA A 997 74.74 13.47 -15.50
C ALA A 997 73.66 12.38 -15.30
N SER A 998 72.47 12.76 -14.81
CA SER A 998 71.37 11.85 -14.52
C SER A 998 70.42 11.77 -15.70
N THR A 999 69.99 10.55 -16.00
CA THR A 999 68.98 10.27 -17.02
C THR A 999 67.95 9.33 -16.43
N ASP A 1000 66.68 9.59 -16.72
CA ASP A 1000 65.58 8.68 -16.40
C ASP A 1000 64.67 8.49 -17.62
N THR A 1001 63.99 7.36 -17.69
CA THR A 1001 63.18 6.98 -18.85
C THR A 1001 61.77 6.60 -18.46
N SER A 1002 60.84 6.83 -19.39
CA SER A 1002 59.47 6.32 -19.31
C SER A 1002 59.17 5.48 -20.54
N ALA A 1003 58.66 4.28 -20.31
CA ALA A 1003 58.19 3.41 -21.37
C ALA A 1003 56.78 3.81 -21.81
N LEU A 1004 56.58 3.98 -23.11
CA LEU A 1004 55.28 4.19 -23.71
C LEU A 1004 54.87 2.93 -24.47
N GLN A 1005 53.67 2.44 -24.20
CA GLN A 1005 53.04 1.37 -24.98
C GLN A 1005 51.79 1.92 -25.66
N MET A 1006 51.76 1.90 -26.99
CA MET A 1006 50.55 2.24 -27.73
C MET A 1006 49.73 0.96 -27.83
N VAL A 1007 48.88 0.75 -26.84
CA VAL A 1007 47.92 -0.37 -26.84
C VAL A 1007 46.61 0.20 -27.29
N ALA A 1008 45.94 -0.49 -28.20
CA ALA A 1008 44.52 -0.32 -28.33
C ALA A 1008 43.89 -0.77 -27.00
N THR A 1009 43.54 0.18 -26.13
CA THR A 1009 42.32 0.05 -25.33
C THR A 1009 41.19 -0.38 -26.28
N PRO A 1010 40.10 -1.02 -25.83
CA PRO A 1010 38.90 -1.14 -26.67
C PRO A 1010 38.28 0.26 -26.85
N ALA A 1011 39.03 1.17 -27.47
CA ALA A 1011 38.64 2.47 -27.89
C ALA A 1011 37.71 2.26 -29.06
N GLY A 1012 36.42 2.50 -28.84
CA GLY A 1012 35.38 2.39 -29.84
C GLY A 1012 34.08 1.77 -29.33
N LEU A 1013 33.98 1.29 -28.09
CA LEU A 1013 32.67 1.17 -27.44
C LEU A 1013 32.23 2.56 -26.97
N ILE A 1014 31.14 3.05 -27.53
CA ILE A 1014 30.57 4.36 -27.20
C ILE A 1014 29.08 4.24 -26.90
N ILE A 1015 28.55 5.09 -26.03
CA ILE A 1015 27.12 5.30 -25.86
C ILE A 1015 26.66 6.07 -27.10
N ASN A 1016 25.76 5.51 -27.90
CA ASN A 1016 25.43 6.06 -29.21
C ASN A 1016 24.03 6.71 -29.26
N GLU A 1017 23.08 6.20 -28.48
CA GLU A 1017 21.70 6.70 -28.42
C GLU A 1017 21.10 6.43 -27.04
N VAL A 1018 20.31 7.37 -26.50
CA VAL A 1018 19.62 7.26 -25.21
C VAL A 1018 18.23 7.86 -25.34
N GLU A 1019 17.22 7.05 -25.05
CA GLU A 1019 15.81 7.43 -24.95
C GLU A 1019 15.39 7.23 -23.50
N TYR A 1020 15.08 8.32 -22.80
CA TYR A 1020 14.82 8.30 -21.35
C TYR A 1020 13.50 8.97 -20.96
N ASP A 1021 12.75 9.55 -21.91
CA ASP A 1021 11.51 10.28 -21.61
C ASP A 1021 10.51 10.12 -22.76
N ASN A 1022 9.96 8.91 -22.91
CA ASN A 1022 9.07 8.57 -24.01
C ASN A 1022 7.79 9.42 -23.98
N VAL A 1023 7.24 9.71 -25.17
CA VAL A 1023 5.93 10.37 -25.23
C VAL A 1023 4.84 9.50 -24.59
N GLY A 1024 4.29 9.99 -23.48
CA GLY A 1024 3.21 9.33 -22.74
C GLY A 1024 3.73 8.54 -21.55
N THR A 1025 3.92 7.23 -21.74
CA THR A 1025 4.39 6.32 -20.67
C THR A 1025 5.73 5.72 -21.07
N ASP A 1026 6.70 5.76 -20.16
CA ASP A 1026 8.10 5.37 -20.34
C ASP A 1026 8.30 3.85 -20.43
N THR A 1027 7.69 3.24 -21.45
CA THR A 1027 7.63 1.78 -21.65
C THR A 1027 8.61 1.29 -22.72
N ALA A 1028 9.29 2.21 -23.41
CA ALA A 1028 10.20 1.96 -24.53
C ALA A 1028 11.54 2.69 -24.39
N GLU A 1029 11.96 2.97 -23.15
CA GLU A 1029 13.27 3.54 -22.84
C GLU A 1029 14.39 2.58 -23.26
N TYR A 1030 15.55 3.14 -23.66
CA TYR A 1030 16.71 2.33 -23.99
C TYR A 1030 18.03 3.10 -24.00
N ILE A 1031 19.12 2.34 -23.95
CA ILE A 1031 20.49 2.81 -24.10
C ILE A 1031 21.17 1.98 -25.17
N GLU A 1032 21.69 2.63 -26.20
CA GLU A 1032 22.42 2.00 -27.28
C GLU A 1032 23.93 2.19 -27.12
N ILE A 1033 24.68 1.11 -27.38
CA ILE A 1033 26.13 1.07 -27.42
C ILE A 1033 26.57 0.64 -28.82
N TYR A 1034 27.52 1.39 -29.38
CA TYR A 1034 28.09 1.12 -30.69
C TYR A 1034 29.55 0.69 -30.59
N ASN A 1035 29.96 -0.29 -31.39
CA ASN A 1035 31.37 -0.65 -31.57
C ASN A 1035 31.93 0.01 -32.84
N GLY A 1036 32.55 1.18 -32.68
CA GLY A 1036 33.23 1.93 -33.74
C GLY A 1036 34.59 1.38 -34.18
N THR A 1037 35.01 0.21 -33.69
CA THR A 1037 36.28 -0.41 -34.10
C THR A 1037 36.12 -1.33 -35.30
N SER A 1038 37.27 -1.73 -35.86
CA SER A 1038 37.36 -2.72 -36.94
C SER A 1038 37.38 -4.18 -36.47
N ALA A 1039 37.22 -4.44 -35.16
CA ALA A 1039 37.25 -5.79 -34.58
C ALA A 1039 36.11 -6.00 -33.57
N PRO A 1040 35.68 -7.26 -33.31
CA PRO A 1040 34.77 -7.53 -32.21
C PRO A 1040 35.36 -7.16 -30.85
N ILE A 1041 34.54 -6.63 -29.94
CA ILE A 1041 34.93 -6.30 -28.56
C ILE A 1041 34.21 -7.22 -27.58
N ASP A 1042 34.98 -7.83 -26.67
CA ASP A 1042 34.46 -8.68 -25.59
C ASP A 1042 33.82 -7.81 -24.48
N LEU A 1043 32.60 -8.17 -24.08
CA LEU A 1043 31.78 -7.46 -23.10
C LEU A 1043 31.79 -8.11 -21.70
N ALA A 1044 32.59 -9.16 -21.48
CA ALA A 1044 32.62 -9.92 -20.23
C ALA A 1044 32.75 -9.06 -18.96
N ASN A 1045 33.44 -7.93 -19.03
CA ASN A 1045 33.68 -7.02 -17.90
C ASN A 1045 33.12 -5.61 -18.13
N VAL A 1046 32.16 -5.44 -19.04
CA VAL A 1046 31.58 -4.14 -19.39
C VAL A 1046 30.20 -4.00 -18.75
N ALA A 1047 29.88 -2.81 -18.23
CA ALA A 1047 28.57 -2.50 -17.66
C ALA A 1047 28.11 -1.08 -18.01
N VAL A 1048 26.79 -0.92 -18.13
CA VAL A 1048 26.11 0.39 -18.14
C VAL A 1048 25.73 0.75 -16.72
N VAL A 1049 25.92 2.01 -16.35
CA VAL A 1049 25.66 2.53 -15.02
C VAL A 1049 24.78 3.77 -15.12
N LEU A 1050 23.69 3.81 -14.36
CA LEU A 1050 22.79 4.94 -14.29
C LEU A 1050 23.03 5.74 -13.02
N VAL A 1051 23.12 7.06 -13.16
CA VAL A 1051 23.49 8.00 -12.09
C VAL A 1051 22.41 9.04 -11.91
N ASN A 1052 21.96 9.18 -10.66
CA ASN A 1052 21.00 10.18 -10.25
C ASN A 1052 21.77 11.46 -9.92
N GLY A 1053 21.50 12.57 -10.60
CA GLY A 1053 22.18 13.84 -10.34
C GLY A 1053 21.68 14.59 -9.11
N ASN A 1054 20.55 14.19 -8.50
CA ASN A 1054 20.15 14.58 -7.14
C ASN A 1054 20.95 13.81 -6.07
N GLY A 1055 22.27 13.99 -6.09
CA GLY A 1055 23.22 13.33 -5.20
C GLY A 1055 24.47 12.84 -5.91
N ASN A 1056 24.47 12.81 -7.25
CA ASN A 1056 25.55 12.31 -8.09
C ASN A 1056 25.96 10.87 -7.73
N VAL A 1057 24.96 10.02 -7.46
CA VAL A 1057 25.18 8.63 -7.04
C VAL A 1057 24.59 7.65 -8.05
N GLN A 1058 25.28 6.53 -8.25
CA GLN A 1058 24.72 5.40 -8.99
C GLN A 1058 23.42 4.92 -8.34
N TYR A 1059 22.35 4.74 -9.13
CA TYR A 1059 21.11 4.08 -8.66
C TYR A 1059 20.89 2.71 -9.29
N GLU A 1060 21.46 2.45 -10.47
CA GLU A 1060 21.28 1.16 -11.16
C GLU A 1060 22.49 0.80 -12.02
N ARG A 1061 22.67 -0.50 -12.29
CA ARG A 1061 23.77 -1.02 -13.12
C ARG A 1061 23.37 -2.28 -13.87
N TYR A 1062 23.73 -2.32 -15.15
CA TYR A 1062 23.46 -3.43 -16.05
C TYR A 1062 24.76 -4.03 -16.62
N PRO A 1063 25.18 -5.23 -16.16
CA PRO A 1063 26.30 -5.96 -16.75
C PRO A 1063 25.97 -6.44 -18.17
N LEU A 1064 26.93 -6.30 -19.10
CA LEU A 1064 26.75 -6.67 -20.51
C LEU A 1064 27.33 -8.04 -20.89
N ALA A 1065 27.85 -8.79 -19.91
CA ALA A 1065 28.52 -10.07 -20.14
C ALA A 1065 27.63 -11.09 -20.87
N SER A 1066 26.30 -11.03 -20.70
CA SER A 1066 25.34 -11.90 -21.38
C SER A 1066 25.31 -11.72 -22.89
N ALA A 1067 25.77 -10.57 -23.41
CA ALA A 1067 25.88 -10.31 -24.84
C ALA A 1067 27.12 -10.95 -25.49
N GLY A 1068 28.08 -11.43 -24.70
CA GLY A 1068 29.33 -12.02 -25.22
C GLY A 1068 30.23 -10.96 -25.84
N ALA A 1069 30.29 -10.90 -27.17
CA ALA A 1069 31.12 -9.94 -27.90
C ALA A 1069 30.31 -9.12 -28.91
N LEU A 1070 30.54 -7.81 -28.96
CA LEU A 1070 29.91 -6.91 -29.93
C LEU A 1070 30.75 -6.86 -31.22
N PRO A 1071 30.23 -7.27 -32.38
CA PRO A 1071 30.97 -7.23 -33.64
C PRO A 1071 31.44 -5.82 -34.03
N ALA A 1072 32.46 -5.75 -34.88
CA ALA A 1072 32.91 -4.49 -35.47
C ALA A 1072 31.76 -3.79 -36.22
N GLY A 1073 31.49 -2.52 -35.90
CA GLY A 1073 30.36 -1.77 -36.44
C GLY A 1073 28.98 -2.25 -35.96
N GLY A 1074 28.93 -3.08 -34.92
CA GLY A 1074 27.69 -3.62 -34.35
C GLY A 1074 27.06 -2.69 -33.31
N TYR A 1075 25.75 -2.88 -33.09
CA TYR A 1075 24.95 -2.16 -32.11
C TYR A 1075 24.43 -3.11 -31.03
N LEU A 1076 24.47 -2.67 -29.78
CA LEU A 1076 23.86 -3.33 -28.64
C LEU A 1076 22.88 -2.37 -27.98
N VAL A 1077 21.66 -2.81 -27.75
CA VAL A 1077 20.61 -2.03 -27.10
C VAL A 1077 20.28 -2.65 -25.75
N VAL A 1078 20.31 -1.86 -24.69
CA VAL A 1078 19.82 -2.23 -23.35
C VAL A 1078 18.41 -1.67 -23.21
N GLY A 1079 17.41 -2.55 -23.06
CA GLY A 1079 15.99 -2.15 -23.09
C GLY A 1079 15.02 -3.31 -22.85
N PRO A 1080 13.70 -3.06 -22.88
CA PRO A 1080 12.68 -4.06 -22.59
C PRO A 1080 12.63 -5.13 -23.70
N ALA A 1081 12.21 -6.36 -23.35
CA ALA A 1081 12.23 -7.50 -24.28
C ALA A 1081 11.36 -7.30 -25.55
N GLY A 1082 10.38 -6.39 -25.50
CA GLY A 1082 9.50 -6.05 -26.63
C GLY A 1082 9.99 -4.89 -27.49
N LEU A 1083 11.15 -4.29 -27.20
CA LEU A 1083 11.66 -3.13 -27.92
C LEU A 1083 11.99 -3.51 -29.38
N PRO A 1084 11.40 -2.83 -30.39
CA PRO A 1084 11.76 -3.07 -31.78
C PRO A 1084 13.20 -2.62 -32.04
N ILE A 1085 14.08 -3.54 -32.43
CA ILE A 1085 15.47 -3.23 -32.80
C ILE A 1085 15.79 -3.66 -34.23
N ALA A 1086 16.77 -3.01 -34.86
CA ALA A 1086 17.16 -3.35 -36.22
C ALA A 1086 17.75 -4.78 -36.34
N PRO A 1087 17.53 -5.48 -37.47
CA PRO A 1087 18.05 -6.83 -37.67
C PRO A 1087 19.58 -6.91 -37.58
N GLY A 1088 20.09 -7.75 -36.67
CA GLY A 1088 21.52 -7.96 -36.46
C GLY A 1088 22.12 -7.20 -35.28
N ALA A 1089 21.35 -6.31 -34.64
CA ALA A 1089 21.71 -5.73 -33.35
C ALA A 1089 21.44 -6.71 -32.20
N ILE A 1090 22.13 -6.51 -31.07
CA ILE A 1090 21.98 -7.33 -29.86
C ILE A 1090 21.04 -6.60 -28.89
N LEU A 1091 19.97 -7.25 -28.44
CA LEU A 1091 19.13 -6.75 -27.33
C LEU A 1091 19.57 -7.41 -26.01
N VAL A 1092 19.86 -6.60 -25.00
CA VAL A 1092 20.04 -7.03 -23.62
C VAL A 1092 18.87 -6.51 -22.81
N THR A 1093 18.10 -7.42 -22.20
CA THR A 1093 17.04 -7.08 -21.25
C THR A 1093 17.48 -7.49 -19.85
N PRO A 1094 17.96 -6.54 -19.02
CA PRO A 1094 18.32 -6.81 -17.64
C PRO A 1094 17.13 -7.36 -16.85
N THR A 1095 17.38 -8.25 -15.89
CA THR A 1095 16.32 -8.78 -15.01
C THR A 1095 15.68 -7.71 -14.12
N GLN A 1096 16.39 -6.61 -13.89
CA GLN A 1096 15.94 -5.46 -13.11
C GLN A 1096 15.16 -4.44 -13.96
N TRP A 1097 15.06 -4.64 -15.28
CA TRP A 1097 14.33 -3.75 -16.18
C TRP A 1097 12.83 -3.91 -15.95
N LYS A 1098 12.20 -2.85 -15.44
CA LYS A 1098 10.78 -2.74 -15.12
C LYS A 1098 9.94 -2.51 -16.38
N ALA A 1099 8.63 -2.64 -16.23
CA ALA A 1099 7.67 -2.39 -17.31
C ALA A 1099 7.65 -0.92 -17.78
N GLN A 1100 8.00 0.01 -16.90
CA GLN A 1100 8.09 1.45 -17.15
C GLN A 1100 9.06 2.13 -16.17
N ASP A 1101 9.48 3.36 -16.48
CA ASP A 1101 10.24 4.26 -15.60
C ASP A 1101 11.61 3.69 -15.15
N ASN A 1102 12.42 3.27 -16.13
CA ASN A 1102 13.73 2.63 -15.93
C ASN A 1102 14.89 3.61 -15.92
N ILE A 1103 14.82 4.66 -16.73
CA ILE A 1103 15.83 5.70 -16.85
C ILE A 1103 15.22 6.99 -16.31
N GLN A 1104 15.85 7.57 -15.30
CA GLN A 1104 15.37 8.82 -14.70
C GLN A 1104 15.52 10.00 -15.67
N ASN A 1105 14.53 10.88 -15.71
CA ASN A 1105 14.48 12.09 -16.54
C ASN A 1105 14.73 13.38 -15.72
N GLY A 1106 15.59 13.32 -14.71
CA GLY A 1106 15.93 14.44 -13.84
C GLY A 1106 16.96 15.39 -14.46
N ALA A 1107 16.88 16.67 -14.08
CA ALA A 1107 17.83 17.72 -14.48
C ALA A 1107 18.84 18.04 -13.35
N PRO A 1108 20.07 17.48 -13.33
CA PRO A 1108 20.63 16.51 -14.28
C PRO A 1108 20.51 15.04 -13.85
N ASP A 1109 20.64 14.14 -14.82
CA ASP A 1109 20.88 12.70 -14.66
C ASP A 1109 21.91 12.24 -15.72
N GLY A 1110 22.41 11.00 -15.61
CA GLY A 1110 23.44 10.54 -16.53
C GLY A 1110 23.64 9.03 -16.65
N VAL A 1111 24.34 8.66 -17.71
CA VAL A 1111 24.72 7.29 -18.07
C VAL A 1111 26.24 7.20 -18.17
N ALA A 1112 26.82 6.13 -17.63
CA ALA A 1112 28.25 5.82 -17.75
C ALA A 1112 28.45 4.41 -18.29
N LEU A 1113 29.42 4.26 -19.20
CA LEU A 1113 29.88 2.98 -19.71
C LEU A 1113 31.24 2.65 -19.09
N VAL A 1114 31.36 1.53 -18.39
CA VAL A 1114 32.54 1.22 -17.57
C VAL A 1114 33.08 -0.18 -17.80
N ILE A 1115 34.39 -0.36 -17.57
CA ILE A 1115 35.03 -1.66 -17.35
C ILE A 1115 35.19 -1.90 -15.86
N VAL A 1116 34.77 -3.07 -15.37
CA VAL A 1116 34.83 -3.50 -13.97
C VAL A 1116 35.81 -4.69 -13.78
N PRO A 1117 36.22 -5.08 -12.56
CA PRO A 1117 37.39 -5.95 -12.30
C PRO A 1117 37.39 -7.28 -13.09
N PRO A 1118 38.58 -7.85 -13.42
CA PRO A 1118 39.73 -7.98 -12.51
C PRO A 1118 40.84 -6.89 -12.60
N GLY A 1119 40.66 -5.82 -13.38
CA GLY A 1119 41.62 -4.70 -13.49
C GLY A 1119 41.19 -3.41 -12.78
N THR A 1120 41.93 -2.31 -13.00
CA THR A 1120 41.54 -0.97 -12.55
C THR A 1120 40.26 -0.55 -13.28
N PRO A 1121 39.19 -0.17 -12.55
CA PRO A 1121 37.95 0.24 -13.17
C PRO A 1121 38.19 1.47 -14.06
N THR A 1122 37.59 1.45 -15.25
CA THR A 1122 37.87 2.45 -16.29
C THR A 1122 36.54 2.97 -16.83
N LEU A 1123 36.40 4.29 -16.94
CA LEU A 1123 35.30 4.92 -17.67
C LEU A 1123 35.64 4.86 -19.17
N LEU A 1124 34.73 4.31 -19.98
CA LEU A 1124 34.86 4.23 -21.43
C LEU A 1124 34.20 5.41 -22.13
N ASP A 1125 32.99 5.77 -21.72
CA ASP A 1125 32.16 6.83 -22.31
C ASP A 1125 31.13 7.26 -21.23
N ALA A 1126 30.64 8.49 -21.32
CA ALA A 1126 29.57 8.99 -20.46
C ALA A 1126 28.67 10.01 -21.16
N LEU A 1127 27.44 10.12 -20.67
CA LEU A 1127 26.53 11.20 -21.01
C LEU A 1127 25.88 11.75 -19.74
N SER A 1128 25.95 13.07 -19.56
CA SER A 1128 25.15 13.83 -18.60
C SER A 1128 24.16 14.66 -19.41
N TYR A 1129 22.86 14.50 -19.18
CA TYR A 1129 21.79 15.26 -19.83
C TYR A 1129 21.08 16.18 -18.84
N GLU A 1130 20.40 17.21 -19.38
CA GLU A 1130 19.68 18.23 -18.62
C GLU A 1130 20.48 18.97 -17.53
N GLY A 1131 21.80 18.89 -17.59
CA GLY A 1131 22.74 19.59 -16.71
C GLY A 1131 24.06 18.82 -16.61
N SER A 1132 24.87 19.13 -15.59
CA SER A 1132 26.25 18.64 -15.47
C SER A 1132 26.48 17.81 -14.22
N ILE A 1133 26.88 16.55 -14.40
CA ILE A 1133 27.38 15.67 -13.33
C ILE A 1133 28.91 15.56 -13.45
N THR A 1134 29.63 16.40 -12.70
CA THR A 1134 31.11 16.45 -12.75
C THR A 1134 31.83 15.56 -11.73
N ALA A 1135 31.09 14.99 -10.78
CA ALA A 1135 31.63 14.18 -9.70
C ALA A 1135 30.64 13.08 -9.26
N ALA A 1136 30.42 12.09 -10.13
CA ALA A 1136 29.62 10.90 -9.84
C ALA A 1136 30.37 9.92 -8.93
N THR A 1137 29.68 9.40 -7.91
CA THR A 1137 30.19 8.37 -7.01
C THR A 1137 29.75 6.99 -7.52
N LEU A 1138 30.72 6.21 -8.00
CA LEU A 1138 30.51 4.83 -8.46
C LEU A 1138 31.20 3.84 -7.49
N PRO A 1139 30.55 2.75 -7.06
CA PRO A 1139 31.07 1.87 -6.00
C PRO A 1139 32.46 1.27 -6.25
N ASP A 1140 32.84 1.01 -7.50
CA ASP A 1140 34.13 0.40 -7.81
C ASP A 1140 35.25 1.43 -7.98
N PHE A 1141 34.91 2.71 -8.17
CA PHE A 1141 35.90 3.75 -8.43
C PHE A 1141 36.36 4.37 -7.11
N THR A 1142 37.67 4.48 -6.92
CA THR A 1142 38.26 5.11 -5.72
C THR A 1142 38.19 6.63 -5.74
N ALA A 1143 37.87 7.22 -6.89
CA ALA A 1143 37.68 8.66 -7.09
C ALA A 1143 36.35 8.90 -7.82
N THR A 1144 35.79 10.10 -7.65
CA THR A 1144 34.58 10.49 -8.39
C THR A 1144 34.84 10.56 -9.89
N VAL A 1145 33.83 10.22 -10.68
CA VAL A 1145 33.89 10.15 -12.13
C VAL A 1145 33.17 11.36 -12.74
N ASN A 1146 33.78 12.00 -13.73
CA ASN A 1146 33.14 13.10 -14.46
C ASN A 1146 32.32 12.52 -15.62
N LEU A 1147 31.01 12.76 -15.64
CA LEU A 1147 30.12 12.32 -16.74
C LEU A 1147 29.95 13.40 -17.82
N VAL A 1148 30.56 14.57 -17.64
CA VAL A 1148 30.60 15.61 -18.65
C VAL A 1148 31.78 15.37 -19.59
N GLU A 1149 31.46 14.95 -20.81
CA GLU A 1149 32.44 14.88 -21.90
C GLU A 1149 32.74 16.28 -22.42
N GLY A 1150 33.93 16.80 -22.11
CA GLY A 1150 34.36 18.11 -22.60
C GLY A 1150 33.46 19.26 -22.14
N THR A 1151 32.61 19.76 -23.03
CA THR A 1151 31.60 20.79 -22.72
C THR A 1151 30.25 20.13 -22.49
N ALA A 1152 29.62 20.44 -21.35
CA ALA A 1152 28.30 19.93 -21.01
C ALA A 1152 27.27 20.16 -22.13
N LEU A 1153 26.42 19.15 -22.32
CA LEU A 1153 25.27 19.25 -23.20
C LEU A 1153 24.37 20.40 -22.72
N ALA A 1154 23.85 21.19 -23.65
CA ALA A 1154 22.95 22.27 -23.29
C ALA A 1154 21.68 21.69 -22.65
N VAL A 1155 21.20 22.28 -21.56
CA VAL A 1155 19.95 21.86 -20.88
C VAL A 1155 18.73 21.89 -21.82
N THR A 1156 18.81 22.61 -22.93
CA THR A 1156 17.78 22.67 -23.99
C THR A 1156 17.84 21.49 -24.96
N THR A 1157 18.87 20.67 -24.89
CA THR A 1157 19.03 19.45 -25.68
C THR A 1157 18.68 18.27 -24.79
N ALA A 1158 17.37 18.11 -24.58
CA ALA A 1158 16.74 17.11 -23.74
C ALA A 1158 15.76 16.29 -24.59
N ASP A 1159 15.50 15.07 -24.15
CA ASP A 1159 14.28 14.37 -24.50
C ASP A 1159 13.16 14.98 -23.66
N SER A 1160 11.99 15.26 -24.24
CA SER A 1160 11.08 16.27 -23.65
C SER A 1160 9.66 15.76 -23.42
N GLN A 1161 9.46 14.44 -23.43
CA GLN A 1161 8.17 13.73 -23.31
C GLN A 1161 7.06 14.14 -24.27
N THR A 1162 7.30 15.14 -25.12
CA THR A 1162 6.28 15.86 -25.90
C THR A 1162 6.40 15.59 -27.39
N VAL A 1163 7.57 15.13 -27.82
CA VAL A 1163 7.89 14.78 -29.21
C VAL A 1163 8.64 13.46 -29.16
N LEU A 1164 8.22 12.48 -29.96
CA LEU A 1164 8.94 11.21 -30.09
C LEU A 1164 10.36 11.49 -30.57
N GLY A 1165 11.36 10.99 -29.84
CA GLY A 1165 12.75 11.19 -30.20
C GLY A 1165 13.70 10.87 -29.07
N SER A 1166 14.94 10.63 -29.42
CA SER A 1166 16.01 10.22 -28.52
C SER A 1166 17.16 11.22 -28.55
N LEU A 1167 18.00 11.23 -27.51
CA LEU A 1167 19.32 11.82 -27.61
C LEU A 1167 20.23 10.86 -28.37
N CYS A 1168 20.87 11.34 -29.44
CA CYS A 1168 21.71 10.51 -30.29
C CYS A 1168 23.02 11.22 -30.64
N ARG A 1169 24.08 10.43 -30.86
CA ARG A 1169 25.34 10.93 -31.40
C ARG A 1169 25.19 11.25 -32.89
N VAL A 1170 25.51 12.49 -33.29
CA VAL A 1170 25.39 12.99 -34.66
C VAL A 1170 26.69 13.72 -35.06
N PRO A 1171 27.54 13.11 -35.92
CA PRO A 1171 27.30 11.90 -36.71
C PRO A 1171 27.31 10.59 -35.89
N ASN A 1172 26.56 9.58 -36.35
CA ASN A 1172 26.52 8.24 -35.76
C ASN A 1172 27.91 7.66 -35.52
N GLY A 1173 28.13 7.07 -34.33
CA GLY A 1173 29.38 6.39 -34.03
C GLY A 1173 30.57 7.33 -33.79
N SER A 1174 30.35 8.66 -33.72
CA SER A 1174 31.40 9.66 -33.57
C SER A 1174 31.46 10.18 -32.13
N ASP A 1175 32.63 10.09 -31.52
CA ASP A 1175 32.90 10.64 -30.19
C ASP A 1175 34.14 11.55 -30.23
N SER A 1176 33.92 12.85 -30.02
CA SER A 1176 34.98 13.86 -29.91
C SER A 1176 35.35 14.15 -28.45
N ASN A 1177 34.79 13.40 -27.50
CA ASN A 1177 34.81 13.68 -26.07
C ASN A 1177 34.27 15.09 -25.76
N ASN A 1178 33.23 15.52 -26.49
CA ASN A 1178 32.60 16.81 -26.28
C ASN A 1178 31.09 16.75 -26.51
N ALA A 1179 30.32 16.70 -25.42
CA ALA A 1179 28.90 16.39 -25.46
C ALA A 1179 28.10 17.37 -26.35
N ILE A 1180 28.39 18.67 -26.29
CA ILE A 1180 27.71 19.67 -27.14
C ILE A 1180 28.01 19.52 -28.64
N THR A 1181 29.12 18.86 -29.00
CA THR A 1181 29.51 18.62 -30.39
C THR A 1181 28.93 17.29 -30.89
N ASP A 1182 28.89 16.30 -30.00
CA ASP A 1182 28.58 14.92 -30.38
C ASP A 1182 27.09 14.61 -30.29
N TRP A 1183 26.34 15.21 -29.35
CA TRP A 1183 24.95 14.84 -29.06
C TRP A 1183 23.93 15.84 -29.57
N LYS A 1184 22.82 15.32 -30.09
CA LYS A 1184 21.62 16.08 -30.47
C LYS A 1184 20.37 15.29 -30.15
N PHE A 1185 19.27 16.00 -29.95
CA PHE A 1185 17.94 15.39 -29.96
C PHE A 1185 17.53 15.09 -31.40
N SER A 1186 17.11 13.85 -31.68
CA SER A 1186 16.58 13.43 -32.98
C SER A 1186 15.16 12.91 -32.83
N THR A 1187 14.27 13.35 -33.71
CA THR A 1187 12.87 12.90 -33.74
C THR A 1187 12.67 11.50 -34.34
N THR A 1188 13.76 10.79 -34.64
CA THR A 1188 13.74 9.46 -35.25
C THR A 1188 14.62 8.51 -34.44
N PRO A 1189 14.06 7.85 -33.41
CA PRO A 1189 14.78 6.83 -32.65
C PRO A 1189 15.24 5.69 -33.57
N THR A 1190 16.50 5.26 -33.44
CA THR A 1190 17.13 4.25 -34.31
C THR A 1190 17.74 3.07 -33.56
N PRO A 1191 17.02 2.40 -32.63
CA PRO A 1191 17.60 1.35 -31.83
C PRO A 1191 18.10 0.17 -32.70
N GLY A 1192 19.40 -0.08 -32.62
CA GLY A 1192 20.14 -1.07 -33.39
C GLY A 1192 20.65 -0.61 -34.75
N ALA A 1193 20.51 0.66 -35.11
CA ALA A 1193 20.85 1.19 -36.44
C ALA A 1193 21.62 2.51 -36.37
N ALA A 1194 22.10 2.99 -37.52
CA ALA A 1194 22.83 4.25 -37.56
C ALA A 1194 21.92 5.46 -37.28
N ASN A 1195 22.32 6.31 -36.34
CA ASN A 1195 21.62 7.53 -35.95
C ASN A 1195 21.33 8.45 -37.13
N VAL A 1196 20.13 9.02 -37.13
CA VAL A 1196 19.66 9.98 -38.14
C VAL A 1196 19.69 11.39 -37.53
N PRO A 1197 20.39 12.36 -38.18
CA PRO A 1197 20.49 13.76 -37.73
C PRO A 1197 19.18 14.52 -37.61
#